data_AF-A0A4V1ZMV7-F1
#
_entry.id   AF-A0A4V1ZMV7-F1
#
_cell.length_a   1.000
_cell.length_b   1.000
_cell.length_c   1.000
_cell.angle_alpha   90.00
_cell.angle_beta   90.00
_cell.angle_gamma   90.00
#
_symmetry.space_group_name_H-M   'P 1'
#
loop_
_entity.id
_entity.type
_entity.pdbx_description
1 polymer ?
#
loop_
_entity_poly.entity_id
_entity_poly.type
_entity_poly.pdbx_seq_one_letter_code
_entity_poly.pdbx_strand_id
1 'polypeptide(L)'
;MPLSQVLYKMARSAAPTLALAWLIAPALPAAAAPEYLLASDRPACTSTYEDMTNPNPALPAFKRIHLASLAGVAAVLLSACGGGGDGGTTAGPVTPPAGPSPVALAPLSGGPVFSGTASFGDTVSFQLDEAARMVTVRFVDSRFGLGGAITSAYTADSSGGAGGFLAKSFGVAAGSAATGLSSAQLAAITLRFTVENGLLTGSIQQLANAKLGKGELLQGEVAASNRGVASVAALAGVYSFVKQHATYGADGAVTEAATAAYGQLGIKSDGSFRICLSQAYSDTCTNLQGGQQVATTGTLAAEADQAKYPGALAFNVNGKVLGRLMVAAKSGQNTLLVDEFETTSGGSFTTGAWTLQPSAVLSPTAMNGEWLCSQPEINSAGKPSGRILRNYVSIANGTLQTDTIDTDITLAAGVNGVVTGTWAGSQAGQAPARAFMPVSAGTVSYVGNTAPSPNAPNTPSIAIAGTCQALTAPATLDTYLAAVPEAVSMVSIGDARPTQPAIGYDQVYYKQGRYRHTATALSGGGSVASTVWLKAFDDLCEDSGQKEAVVKNKDTSLFRLNDRSTFDCSVTEAKRDASALKTAVVGPFGRLYLTDGHHTFSSLWEAPNSQGAGAIAGATVKMPVVIKGNYKDQSNAAFWRTMRAANYVWLKTPDGKAITPVDLPAQVGLSNGLQDDAYRALVYYTRDVGYAPPPKSPEFLEFYWGDWLKAAPQNIDLSTYDLKTLGAGNGTDKGYMQAIRDASQLMVDAAPATPIGGNASYTAQTMGALTGAFGTKAFNELDDAKPVDGKKAGKLAYALEYRASFQAITPAK
;
A
#
# COMPACT_ATOMS: atom_id res chain seq x y z
N MET A 1 37.23 -56.91 -12.22
CA MET A 1 37.75 -57.67 -13.38
C MET A 1 36.63 -57.77 -14.42
N PRO A 2 36.86 -57.60 -15.74
CA PRO A 2 37.21 -56.31 -16.36
C PRO A 2 36.58 -56.05 -17.77
N LEU A 3 36.91 -54.88 -18.36
CA LEU A 3 36.86 -54.48 -19.81
C LEU A 3 35.46 -54.29 -20.46
N SER A 4 35.19 -53.36 -21.39
CA SER A 4 36.03 -52.51 -22.28
C SER A 4 35.21 -51.42 -23.01
N GLN A 5 35.86 -50.25 -23.19
CA GLN A 5 35.85 -49.24 -24.27
C GLN A 5 34.89 -49.31 -25.49
N VAL A 6 34.50 -48.14 -26.05
CA VAL A 6 35.07 -47.57 -27.31
C VAL A 6 34.46 -46.18 -27.65
N LEU A 7 35.35 -45.27 -28.09
CA LEU A 7 35.16 -43.89 -28.59
C LEU A 7 34.78 -43.81 -30.09
N TYR A 8 34.32 -42.60 -30.52
CA TYR A 8 34.55 -41.83 -31.79
C TYR A 8 33.23 -41.31 -32.43
N LYS A 9 33.11 -40.19 -33.17
CA LYS A 9 33.72 -38.84 -33.30
C LYS A 9 33.00 -38.16 -34.50
N MET A 10 32.91 -36.83 -34.49
CA MET A 10 32.90 -35.87 -35.63
C MET A 10 31.65 -35.62 -36.54
N ALA A 11 31.16 -34.37 -36.40
CA ALA A 11 30.82 -33.30 -37.36
C ALA A 11 30.91 -33.49 -38.90
N ARG A 12 29.92 -32.92 -39.62
CA ARG A 12 29.99 -32.00 -40.81
C ARG A 12 28.58 -31.77 -41.40
N SER A 13 28.05 -30.54 -41.41
CA SER A 13 27.96 -29.56 -42.53
C SER A 13 27.09 -29.97 -43.73
N ALA A 14 26.08 -29.17 -44.07
CA ALA A 14 25.87 -28.53 -45.39
C ALA A 14 24.42 -28.03 -45.58
N ALA A 15 24.29 -26.78 -46.00
CA ALA A 15 23.10 -26.21 -46.65
C ALA A 15 23.03 -26.64 -48.13
N PRO A 16 21.90 -26.39 -48.82
CA PRO A 16 21.99 -25.52 -49.99
C PRO A 16 20.82 -24.54 -50.20
N THR A 17 21.12 -23.52 -51.01
CA THR A 17 20.32 -22.43 -51.58
C THR A 17 19.69 -22.77 -52.95
N LEU A 18 18.58 -22.09 -53.32
CA LEU A 18 18.13 -21.56 -54.65
C LEU A 18 16.57 -21.49 -54.67
N ALA A 19 15.89 -20.34 -54.63
CA ALA A 19 15.65 -19.26 -55.62
C ALA A 19 14.63 -19.60 -56.74
N LEU A 20 13.49 -18.88 -56.83
CA LEU A 20 13.18 -17.86 -57.87
C LEU A 20 11.73 -17.29 -57.74
N ALA A 21 11.53 -16.11 -58.33
CA ALA A 21 10.48 -15.11 -58.09
C ALA A 21 9.31 -15.09 -59.10
N TRP A 22 8.35 -14.17 -58.90
CA TRP A 22 7.73 -13.16 -59.82
C TRP A 22 6.35 -12.72 -59.25
N LEU A 23 6.18 -11.50 -58.73
CA LEU A 23 5.76 -10.22 -59.37
C LEU A 23 4.25 -10.14 -59.73
N ILE A 24 3.55 -9.13 -59.18
CA ILE A 24 2.80 -8.06 -59.87
C ILE A 24 1.98 -7.24 -58.83
N ALA A 25 2.21 -5.92 -58.83
CA ALA A 25 1.30 -4.86 -58.34
C ALA A 25 0.68 -4.18 -59.58
N PRO A 26 -0.41 -3.35 -59.51
CA PRO A 26 -0.34 -2.02 -58.88
C PRO A 26 -1.66 -1.37 -58.36
N ALA A 27 -1.47 -0.24 -57.66
CA ALA A 27 -2.21 1.05 -57.67
C ALA A 27 -3.65 1.24 -57.09
N LEU A 28 -3.69 2.02 -55.98
CA LEU A 28 -4.45 3.27 -55.62
C LEU A 28 -5.55 3.82 -56.59
N PRO A 29 -6.57 4.61 -56.13
CA PRO A 29 -6.39 5.82 -55.29
C PRO A 29 -7.53 6.25 -54.29
N ALA A 30 -7.20 7.36 -53.60
CA ALA A 30 -7.89 8.27 -52.65
C ALA A 30 -9.42 8.51 -52.74
N ALA A 31 -10.06 8.82 -51.59
CA ALA A 31 -10.56 10.16 -51.20
C ALA A 31 -11.72 10.14 -50.16
N ALA A 32 -11.87 11.27 -49.47
CA ALA A 32 -13.06 11.85 -48.82
C ALA A 32 -13.38 11.55 -47.34
N ALA A 33 -13.21 12.60 -46.53
CA ALA A 33 -13.90 12.86 -45.27
C ALA A 33 -15.15 13.72 -45.52
N PRO A 34 -16.14 13.75 -44.59
CA PRO A 34 -17.14 14.82 -44.57
C PRO A 34 -16.97 15.76 -43.36
N GLU A 35 -17.27 17.03 -43.66
CA GLU A 35 -17.35 18.20 -42.79
C GLU A 35 -18.51 18.14 -41.79
N TYR A 36 -18.36 18.83 -40.66
CA TYR A 36 -19.46 19.37 -39.87
C TYR A 36 -19.36 20.89 -39.88
N LEU A 37 -20.40 21.53 -40.41
CA LEU A 37 -20.70 22.97 -40.34
C LEU A 37 -21.88 23.13 -39.39
N LEU A 38 -21.78 24.04 -38.42
CA LEU A 38 -22.85 24.97 -38.04
C LEU A 38 -22.28 26.08 -37.14
N ALA A 39 -22.55 27.31 -37.56
CA ALA A 39 -22.13 28.57 -36.97
C ALA A 39 -23.13 29.07 -35.93
N SER A 40 -22.68 29.91 -34.98
CA SER A 40 -23.44 31.07 -34.47
C SER A 40 -22.56 31.96 -33.56
N ASP A 41 -22.22 33.12 -34.12
CA ASP A 41 -22.19 34.49 -33.59
C ASP A 41 -21.55 34.94 -32.25
N ARG A 42 -20.85 36.07 -32.44
CA ARG A 42 -20.06 37.02 -31.60
C ARG A 42 -20.88 37.77 -30.51
N PRO A 43 -20.33 38.70 -29.67
CA PRO A 43 -19.04 39.41 -29.76
C PRO A 43 -18.20 39.67 -28.48
N ALA A 44 -16.91 39.85 -28.74
CA ALA A 44 -15.94 40.86 -28.27
C ALA A 44 -16.09 41.56 -26.90
N CYS A 45 -14.96 41.54 -26.16
CA CYS A 45 -14.33 42.78 -25.68
C CYS A 45 -12.81 42.57 -25.58
N THR A 46 -12.07 43.24 -26.45
CA THR A 46 -10.61 43.41 -26.44
C THR A 46 -10.25 44.64 -25.61
N SER A 47 -9.22 44.56 -24.77
CA SER A 47 -8.34 45.71 -24.52
C SER A 47 -6.89 45.30 -24.78
N THR A 48 -6.34 45.94 -25.79
CA THR A 48 -4.94 46.07 -26.18
C THR A 48 -4.05 46.59 -25.06
N TYR A 49 -2.81 46.12 -24.98
CA TYR A 49 -1.63 47.00 -24.89
C TYR A 49 -0.39 46.22 -25.39
N GLU A 50 0.13 46.66 -26.53
CA GLU A 50 1.52 46.45 -26.95
C GLU A 50 2.43 47.27 -26.04
N ASP A 51 3.59 46.73 -25.64
CA ASP A 51 4.85 47.43 -25.89
C ASP A 51 6.06 46.49 -25.80
N MET A 52 7.12 46.90 -26.48
CA MET A 52 8.19 46.14 -27.08
C MET A 52 9.46 46.04 -26.22
N THR A 53 10.39 45.24 -26.76
CA THR A 53 11.86 45.36 -26.72
C THR A 53 12.65 44.98 -25.46
N ASN A 54 13.34 43.85 -25.61
CA ASN A 54 14.67 43.54 -25.08
C ASN A 54 15.72 44.50 -25.71
N PRO A 55 16.87 44.81 -25.07
CA PRO A 55 18.03 43.93 -25.24
C PRO A 55 19.00 43.82 -24.02
N ASN A 56 19.65 42.67 -23.93
CA ASN A 56 20.90 42.40 -23.17
C ASN A 56 22.13 42.81 -24.05
N PRO A 57 23.42 42.66 -23.67
CA PRO A 57 24.10 42.44 -22.38
C PRO A 57 25.41 43.30 -22.18
N ALA A 58 26.02 43.29 -20.98
CA ALA A 58 27.50 43.46 -20.81
C ALA A 58 28.00 43.17 -19.35
N LEU A 59 29.14 42.50 -19.26
CA LEU A 59 30.04 42.20 -18.11
C LEU A 59 31.48 42.60 -18.55
N PRO A 60 32.58 42.52 -17.74
CA PRO A 60 32.80 42.63 -16.29
C PRO A 60 34.08 43.48 -15.90
N ALA A 61 34.44 43.44 -14.60
CA ALA A 61 35.79 43.51 -13.98
C ALA A 61 36.24 44.81 -13.26
N PHE A 62 36.57 44.74 -11.95
CA PHE A 62 37.95 44.71 -11.39
C PHE A 62 37.97 44.76 -9.84
N LYS A 63 39.17 44.54 -9.28
CA LYS A 63 39.54 43.98 -7.96
C LYS A 63 39.55 44.92 -6.74
N ARG A 64 39.34 44.27 -5.57
CA ARG A 64 39.94 44.38 -4.20
C ARG A 64 40.98 45.49 -3.93
N ILE A 65 40.95 46.10 -2.72
CA ILE A 65 41.93 45.92 -1.61
C ILE A 65 41.72 46.85 -0.37
N HIS A 66 41.83 46.24 0.82
CA HIS A 66 42.20 46.66 2.20
C HIS A 66 41.71 47.97 2.87
N LEU A 67 41.12 47.81 4.08
CA LEU A 67 41.77 48.22 5.34
C LEU A 67 41.17 47.45 6.54
N ALA A 68 42.03 47.11 7.51
CA ALA A 68 41.73 46.26 8.65
C ALA A 68 41.86 47.03 9.98
N SER A 69 41.18 46.47 11.00
CA SER A 69 41.56 46.39 12.42
C SER A 69 41.65 47.65 13.29
N LEU A 70 40.87 47.69 14.37
CA LEU A 70 41.41 47.73 15.75
C LEU A 70 40.33 47.40 16.79
N ALA A 71 40.65 46.44 17.65
CA ALA A 71 39.91 46.04 18.84
C ALA A 71 40.44 46.80 20.07
N GLY A 72 39.58 47.01 21.06
CA GLY A 72 39.95 47.57 22.36
C GLY A 72 38.98 47.13 23.45
N VAL A 73 39.43 46.19 24.28
CA VAL A 73 38.81 45.74 25.53
C VAL A 73 39.46 46.53 26.67
N ALA A 74 38.69 47.04 27.64
CA ALA A 74 39.09 47.12 29.05
C ALA A 74 37.91 47.56 29.96
N ALA A 75 37.82 46.87 31.10
CA ALA A 75 36.82 46.98 32.14
C ALA A 75 37.12 48.09 33.17
N VAL A 76 36.11 48.50 33.95
CA VAL A 76 36.29 49.05 35.31
C VAL A 76 35.16 48.56 36.22
N LEU A 77 35.54 47.86 37.28
CA LEU A 77 34.81 47.65 38.53
C LEU A 77 35.16 48.77 39.53
N LEU A 78 34.26 49.04 40.49
CA LEU A 78 34.37 49.70 41.81
C LEU A 78 33.12 50.61 41.97
N SER A 79 32.44 50.75 43.11
CA SER A 79 32.69 50.35 44.50
C SER A 79 31.41 50.61 45.32
N ALA A 80 31.40 50.11 46.55
CA ALA A 80 30.30 50.01 47.49
C ALA A 80 29.99 51.28 48.32
N CYS A 81 28.92 51.15 49.12
CA CYS A 81 28.62 51.79 50.41
C CYS A 81 27.79 53.10 50.48
N GLY A 82 26.74 53.03 51.30
CA GLY A 82 25.92 54.14 51.83
C GLY A 82 24.43 53.82 51.70
N GLY A 83 23.56 53.82 52.72
CA GLY A 83 23.63 54.15 54.14
C GLY A 83 22.26 53.87 54.75
N GLY A 84 22.19 53.73 56.08
CA GLY A 84 20.92 53.70 56.82
C GLY A 84 20.47 55.11 57.21
N GLY A 85 19.16 55.30 57.41
CA GLY A 85 18.57 56.51 58.00
C GLY A 85 17.19 56.85 57.45
N ASP A 86 16.19 56.77 58.32
CA ASP A 86 14.76 56.93 58.09
C ASP A 86 14.29 58.31 57.57
N GLY A 87 13.12 58.29 56.92
CA GLY A 87 12.12 59.36 57.06
C GLY A 87 11.85 60.22 55.83
N GLY A 88 10.84 59.86 55.03
CA GLY A 88 10.26 60.77 54.03
C GLY A 88 9.42 60.05 52.99
N THR A 89 8.11 60.03 53.19
CA THR A 89 7.12 59.49 52.24
C THR A 89 7.11 60.29 50.94
N THR A 90 7.72 59.76 49.89
CA THR A 90 7.47 60.16 48.50
C THR A 90 7.13 58.91 47.68
N ALA A 91 6.02 58.97 46.95
CA ALA A 91 5.50 57.87 46.17
C ALA A 91 6.50 57.47 45.07
N GLY A 92 7.14 56.30 45.24
CA GLY A 92 7.99 55.68 44.22
C GLY A 92 7.16 55.01 43.12
N PRO A 93 7.74 54.81 41.93
CA PRO A 93 7.06 54.15 40.82
C PRO A 93 6.69 52.73 41.20
N VAL A 94 5.42 52.38 41.05
CA VAL A 94 4.92 51.01 41.20
C VAL A 94 5.68 50.13 40.20
N THR A 95 6.57 49.29 40.71
CA THR A 95 7.19 48.22 39.92
C THR A 95 6.06 47.27 39.53
N PRO A 96 5.86 46.95 38.24
CA PRO A 96 4.89 45.93 37.86
C PRO A 96 5.22 44.63 38.60
N PRO A 97 4.23 43.80 38.97
CA PRO A 97 4.51 42.48 39.50
C PRO A 97 5.48 41.79 38.55
N ALA A 98 6.56 41.23 39.08
CA ALA A 98 7.45 40.39 38.29
C ALA A 98 6.57 39.35 37.58
N GLY A 99 6.55 39.40 36.24
CA GLY A 99 5.87 38.39 35.45
C GLY A 99 6.37 37.00 35.87
N PRO A 100 5.55 35.95 35.71
CA PRO A 100 5.96 34.61 36.07
C PRO A 100 7.32 34.30 35.46
N SER A 101 8.24 33.77 36.28
CA SER A 101 9.58 33.41 35.80
C SER A 101 9.47 32.44 34.62
N PRO A 102 10.31 32.58 33.57
CA PRO A 102 10.24 31.70 32.41
C PRO A 102 10.35 30.24 32.85
N VAL A 103 9.42 29.40 32.40
CA VAL A 103 9.49 27.96 32.63
C VAL A 103 10.75 27.41 31.96
N ALA A 104 11.55 26.64 32.69
CA ALA A 104 12.75 26.04 32.14
C ALA A 104 12.37 24.86 31.22
N LEU A 105 13.00 24.80 30.05
CA LEU A 105 12.79 23.70 29.10
C LEU A 105 13.41 22.40 29.63
N ALA A 106 12.67 21.30 29.61
CA ALA A 106 13.12 19.98 30.05
C ALA A 106 13.33 19.06 28.82
N PRO A 107 14.49 19.08 28.15
CA PRO A 107 14.69 18.32 26.92
C PRO A 107 14.58 16.81 27.14
N LEU A 108 14.01 16.12 26.15
CA LEU A 108 14.14 14.67 26.05
C LEU A 108 15.60 14.32 25.77
N SER A 109 16.18 13.39 26.53
CA SER A 109 17.61 13.03 26.48
C SER A 109 17.91 11.77 25.65
N GLY A 110 16.92 11.21 24.97
CA GLY A 110 16.94 9.86 24.41
C GLY A 110 16.25 8.84 25.33
N GLY A 111 16.01 7.63 24.81
CA GLY A 111 15.40 6.52 25.56
C GLY A 111 14.15 5.95 24.86
N PRO A 112 13.34 5.17 25.59
CA PRO A 112 12.22 4.42 25.00
C PRO A 112 10.97 5.27 24.76
N VAL A 113 10.88 6.48 25.32
CA VAL A 113 9.70 7.34 25.24
C VAL A 113 9.90 8.42 24.18
N PHE A 114 8.95 8.49 23.25
CA PHE A 114 8.88 9.45 22.17
C PHE A 114 7.64 10.33 22.37
N SER A 115 7.77 11.64 22.15
CA SER A 115 6.68 12.62 22.17
C SER A 115 6.48 13.19 20.78
N GLY A 116 5.24 13.33 20.33
CA GLY A 116 4.94 13.60 18.93
C GLY A 116 3.50 13.95 18.61
N THR A 117 3.19 13.90 17.32
CA THR A 117 1.94 14.34 16.72
C THR A 117 1.30 13.22 15.91
N ALA A 118 -0.02 13.27 15.75
CA ALA A 118 -0.71 12.60 14.64
C ALA A 118 -1.19 13.64 13.61
N SER A 119 -1.25 13.27 12.33
CA SER A 119 -1.53 14.21 11.23
C SER A 119 -2.97 14.73 11.22
N PHE A 120 -3.89 14.01 11.85
CA PHE A 120 -5.25 14.47 12.10
C PHE A 120 -5.35 15.45 13.29
N GLY A 121 -4.21 15.86 13.85
CA GLY A 121 -4.15 16.56 15.13
C GLY A 121 -3.87 15.61 16.29
N ASP A 122 -3.60 16.18 17.47
CA ASP A 122 -3.36 15.51 18.74
C ASP A 122 -1.88 15.32 19.09
N THR A 123 -1.57 15.58 20.35
CA THR A 123 -0.30 15.23 20.96
C THR A 123 -0.36 13.77 21.43
N VAL A 124 0.59 12.96 20.97
CA VAL A 124 0.70 11.54 21.30
C VAL A 124 2.08 11.22 21.85
N SER A 125 2.18 10.16 22.65
CA SER A 125 3.47 9.60 23.04
C SER A 125 3.54 8.10 22.76
N PHE A 126 4.73 7.65 22.39
CA PHE A 126 5.03 6.24 22.12
C PHE A 126 6.08 5.77 23.10
N GLN A 127 5.85 4.64 23.74
CA GLN A 127 6.85 3.96 24.55
C GLN A 127 7.19 2.63 23.88
N LEU A 128 8.46 2.45 23.52
CA LEU A 128 8.98 1.24 22.89
C LEU A 128 9.72 0.38 23.90
N ASP A 129 9.28 -0.85 24.06
CA ASP A 129 10.04 -1.91 24.73
C ASP A 129 10.64 -2.82 23.67
N GLU A 130 11.91 -2.61 23.34
CA GLU A 130 12.61 -3.35 22.30
C GLU A 130 12.84 -4.83 22.67
N ALA A 131 12.99 -5.12 23.97
CA ALA A 131 13.23 -6.47 24.46
C ALA A 131 11.95 -7.31 24.39
N ALA A 132 10.83 -6.75 24.85
CA ALA A 132 9.53 -7.41 24.79
C ALA A 132 8.83 -7.29 23.42
N ARG A 133 9.36 -6.44 22.51
CA ARG A 133 8.73 -6.07 21.23
C ARG A 133 7.32 -5.52 21.43
N MET A 134 7.16 -4.63 22.41
CA MET A 134 5.90 -3.98 22.72
C MET A 134 5.96 -2.48 22.41
N VAL A 135 4.88 -1.94 21.85
CA VAL A 135 4.65 -0.51 21.70
C VAL A 135 3.44 -0.10 22.51
N THR A 136 3.59 0.95 23.32
CA THR A 136 2.48 1.60 24.03
C THR A 136 2.25 2.99 23.47
N VAL A 137 1.04 3.26 23.00
CA VAL A 137 0.61 4.56 22.48
C VAL A 137 -0.27 5.23 23.53
N ARG A 138 0.08 6.45 23.94
CA ARG A 138 -0.72 7.26 24.86
C ARG A 138 -1.24 8.50 24.16
N PHE A 139 -2.54 8.71 24.26
CA PHE A 139 -3.23 9.92 23.79
C PHE A 139 -3.07 10.99 24.87
N VAL A 140 -2.14 11.94 24.65
CA VAL A 140 -1.79 12.95 25.67
C VAL A 140 -2.84 14.05 25.68
N ASP A 141 -3.19 14.55 24.50
CA ASP A 141 -4.32 15.46 24.28
C ASP A 141 -5.06 15.03 23.03
N SER A 142 -6.32 14.60 23.20
CA SER A 142 -7.17 14.29 22.06
C SER A 142 -8.31 15.26 21.87
N ARG A 143 -8.48 15.75 20.65
CA ARG A 143 -9.64 16.54 20.23
C ARG A 143 -10.81 15.67 19.79
N PHE A 144 -10.58 14.37 19.69
CA PHE A 144 -11.56 13.36 19.25
C PHE A 144 -12.07 12.48 20.39
N GLY A 145 -11.82 12.86 21.65
CA GLY A 145 -12.35 12.18 22.84
C GLY A 145 -11.56 10.93 23.24
N LEU A 146 -10.38 10.71 22.66
CA LEU A 146 -9.49 9.62 23.03
C LEU A 146 -8.71 9.97 24.31
N GLY A 147 -8.43 8.96 25.12
CA GLY A 147 -7.67 9.17 26.35
C GLY A 147 -7.05 7.89 26.89
N GLY A 148 -5.97 8.05 27.65
CA GLY A 148 -5.21 6.96 28.24
C GLY A 148 -4.24 6.31 27.23
N ALA A 149 -3.96 5.02 27.39
CA ALA A 149 -2.92 4.32 26.68
C ALA A 149 -3.35 2.92 26.21
N ILE A 150 -2.92 2.58 25.00
CA ILE A 150 -3.14 1.29 24.33
C ILE A 150 -1.79 0.64 24.04
N THR A 151 -1.74 -0.68 23.96
CA THR A 151 -0.49 -1.42 23.78
C THR A 151 -0.66 -2.60 22.83
N SER A 152 0.41 -2.96 22.13
CA SER A 152 0.46 -4.08 21.21
C SER A 152 1.87 -4.61 21.06
N ALA A 153 2.00 -5.90 20.81
CA ALA A 153 3.23 -6.45 20.25
C ALA A 153 3.45 -5.89 18.83
N TYR A 154 4.70 -5.77 18.42
CA TYR A 154 5.07 -5.38 17.07
C TYR A 154 6.08 -6.34 16.45
N THR A 155 5.97 -6.56 15.15
CA THR A 155 6.87 -7.40 14.36
C THR A 155 7.53 -6.60 13.25
N ALA A 156 8.58 -7.13 12.64
CA ALA A 156 9.10 -6.55 11.39
C ALA A 156 7.98 -6.52 10.34
N ASP A 157 7.88 -5.41 9.61
CA ASP A 157 6.93 -5.26 8.51
C ASP A 157 7.51 -5.88 7.23
N SER A 158 6.97 -7.03 6.84
CA SER A 158 7.38 -7.75 5.63
C SER A 158 6.77 -7.19 4.34
N SER A 159 5.84 -6.24 4.45
CA SER A 159 5.01 -5.75 3.33
C SER A 159 5.57 -4.52 2.61
N GLY A 160 6.88 -4.40 2.43
CA GLY A 160 7.44 -3.39 1.50
C GLY A 160 8.70 -2.64 1.94
N GLY A 161 9.72 -3.32 2.45
CA GLY A 161 11.14 -2.90 2.35
C GLY A 161 11.54 -1.56 2.97
N ALA A 162 11.86 -1.55 4.27
CA ALA A 162 13.02 -0.90 4.91
C ALA A 162 12.77 -0.83 6.42
N GLY A 163 13.25 -1.83 7.18
CA GLY A 163 13.41 -1.76 8.65
C GLY A 163 12.20 -1.39 9.51
N GLY A 164 10.98 -1.37 8.96
CA GLY A 164 9.78 -0.93 9.65
C GLY A 164 9.15 -2.00 10.53
N PHE A 165 8.25 -1.54 11.40
CA PHE A 165 7.52 -2.35 12.35
C PHE A 165 6.02 -2.23 12.13
N LEU A 166 5.32 -3.32 12.43
CA LEU A 166 3.87 -3.44 12.36
C LEU A 166 3.33 -3.89 13.73
N ALA A 167 2.44 -3.10 14.30
CA ALA A 167 1.65 -3.44 15.48
C ALA A 167 0.16 -3.52 15.12
N LYS A 168 -0.52 -4.56 15.61
CA LYS A 168 -1.92 -4.88 15.35
C LYS A 168 -2.51 -5.57 16.58
N SER A 169 -3.84 -5.62 16.67
CA SER A 169 -4.54 -6.26 17.79
C SER A 169 -4.24 -5.56 19.12
N PHE A 170 -4.40 -4.23 19.13
CA PHE A 170 -4.14 -3.45 20.34
C PHE A 170 -5.08 -3.86 21.48
N GLY A 171 -4.57 -3.76 22.70
CA GLY A 171 -5.33 -3.83 23.95
C GLY A 171 -5.14 -2.56 24.78
N VAL A 172 -5.81 -2.51 25.92
CA VAL A 172 -5.59 -1.43 26.91
C VAL A 172 -4.25 -1.67 27.61
N ALA A 173 -3.43 -0.63 27.76
CA ALA A 173 -2.18 -0.74 28.50
C ALA A 173 -2.45 -0.96 30.00
N ALA A 174 -1.59 -1.73 30.67
CA ALA A 174 -1.73 -2.02 32.10
C ALA A 174 -1.78 -0.72 32.94
N GLY A 175 -2.74 -0.63 33.87
CA GLY A 175 -2.92 0.56 34.70
C GLY A 175 -3.50 1.78 33.98
N SER A 176 -4.02 1.62 32.76
CA SER A 176 -4.66 2.69 32.00
C SER A 176 -6.14 2.36 31.71
N ALA A 177 -6.91 3.39 31.33
CA ALA A 177 -8.14 3.23 30.55
C ALA A 177 -7.86 3.52 29.07
N ALA A 178 -8.72 3.05 28.15
CA ALA A 178 -8.75 3.50 26.75
C ALA A 178 -10.10 4.16 26.50
N THR A 179 -10.18 5.46 26.79
CA THR A 179 -11.44 6.21 26.72
C THR A 179 -11.93 6.27 25.27
N GLY A 180 -13.19 5.92 25.04
CA GLY A 180 -13.81 5.99 23.72
C GLY A 180 -13.53 4.80 22.79
N LEU A 181 -12.87 3.73 23.26
CA LEU A 181 -12.52 2.57 22.45
C LEU A 181 -13.03 1.25 23.05
N SER A 182 -13.85 0.51 22.29
CA SER A 182 -14.24 -0.87 22.60
C SER A 182 -13.13 -1.86 22.28
N SER A 183 -13.19 -3.09 22.83
CA SER A 183 -12.24 -4.16 22.53
C SER A 183 -12.16 -4.48 21.03
N ALA A 184 -13.29 -4.43 20.31
CA ALA A 184 -13.32 -4.65 18.87
C ALA A 184 -12.61 -3.52 18.08
N GLN A 185 -12.81 -2.27 18.50
CA GLN A 185 -12.12 -1.13 17.90
C GLN A 185 -10.62 -1.17 18.17
N LEU A 186 -10.21 -1.51 19.40
CA LEU A 186 -8.80 -1.70 19.75
C LEU A 186 -8.14 -2.78 18.87
N ALA A 187 -8.81 -3.91 18.69
CA ALA A 187 -8.29 -5.00 17.86
C ALA A 187 -8.12 -4.61 16.38
N ALA A 188 -8.92 -3.66 15.87
CA ALA A 188 -8.87 -3.20 14.49
C ALA A 188 -7.72 -2.21 14.22
N ILE A 189 -7.19 -1.53 15.25
CA ILE A 189 -6.12 -0.54 15.10
C ILE A 189 -4.88 -1.21 14.51
N THR A 190 -4.29 -0.54 13.51
CA THR A 190 -2.99 -0.89 12.96
C THR A 190 -2.07 0.31 13.04
N LEU A 191 -0.87 0.09 13.57
CA LEU A 191 0.22 1.07 13.62
C LEU A 191 1.39 0.51 12.82
N ARG A 192 1.89 1.30 11.86
CA ARG A 192 3.15 1.05 11.16
C ARG A 192 4.12 2.14 11.51
N PHE A 193 5.37 1.79 11.79
CA PHE A 193 6.36 2.81 12.14
C PHE A 193 7.80 2.36 11.85
N THR A 194 8.67 3.32 11.63
CA THR A 194 10.13 3.20 11.59
C THR A 194 10.72 4.06 12.69
N VAL A 195 11.93 3.74 13.12
CA VAL A 195 12.70 4.58 14.05
C VAL A 195 14.07 4.83 13.44
N GLU A 196 14.38 6.09 13.18
CA GLU A 196 15.68 6.52 12.66
C GLU A 196 16.23 7.66 13.50
N ASN A 197 17.43 7.51 14.05
CA ASN A 197 18.14 8.60 14.76
C ASN A 197 17.35 9.26 15.92
N GLY A 198 16.42 8.54 16.58
CA GLY A 198 15.58 9.09 17.65
C GLY A 198 14.32 9.81 17.15
N LEU A 199 13.99 9.67 15.87
CA LEU A 199 12.73 10.05 15.27
C LEU A 199 11.95 8.79 14.90
N LEU A 200 10.74 8.67 15.43
CA LEU A 200 9.74 7.70 15.02
C LEU A 200 8.86 8.36 13.95
N THR A 201 8.70 7.71 12.80
CA THR A 201 7.74 8.11 11.76
C THR A 201 6.89 6.93 11.35
N GLY A 202 5.63 7.14 11.01
CA GLY A 202 4.75 6.04 10.67
C GLY A 202 3.33 6.48 10.37
N SER A 203 2.40 5.53 10.44
CA SER A 203 0.98 5.78 10.25
C SER A 203 0.13 4.92 11.19
N ILE A 204 -1.00 5.48 11.60
CA ILE A 204 -2.02 4.83 12.40
C ILE A 204 -3.35 4.83 11.65
N GLN A 205 -4.07 3.72 11.70
CA GLN A 205 -5.35 3.55 11.02
C GLN A 205 -6.36 2.78 11.87
N GLN A 206 -7.63 2.85 11.48
CA GLN A 206 -8.76 2.24 12.16
C GLN A 206 -8.94 2.72 13.61
N LEU A 207 -8.50 3.94 13.91
CA LEU A 207 -8.68 4.55 15.23
C LEU A 207 -10.07 5.18 15.31
N ALA A 208 -10.85 4.94 16.36
CA ALA A 208 -12.20 5.50 16.41
C ALA A 208 -12.21 7.02 16.67
N ASN A 209 -13.12 7.76 16.04
CA ASN A 209 -13.48 9.11 16.46
C ASN A 209 -14.49 9.03 17.61
N ALA A 210 -14.02 9.12 18.85
CA ALA A 210 -14.85 8.91 20.03
C ALA A 210 -15.86 10.05 20.29
N LYS A 211 -15.68 11.24 19.70
CA LYS A 211 -16.63 12.36 19.83
C LYS A 211 -17.89 12.19 18.97
N LEU A 212 -17.74 11.71 17.74
CA LEU A 212 -18.83 11.75 16.78
C LEU A 212 -19.84 10.60 16.96
N GLY A 213 -19.46 9.53 17.67
CA GLY A 213 -20.21 8.28 17.68
C GLY A 213 -20.35 7.72 16.25
N LYS A 214 -21.13 6.65 16.03
CA LYS A 214 -21.43 6.10 14.68
C LYS A 214 -20.29 5.38 13.93
N GLY A 215 -19.13 5.15 14.56
CA GLY A 215 -18.08 4.32 13.98
C GLY A 215 -17.25 4.99 12.88
N GLU A 216 -17.24 6.33 12.81
CA GLU A 216 -16.25 7.03 11.99
C GLU A 216 -14.83 6.78 12.52
N LEU A 217 -13.89 6.66 11.58
CA LEU A 217 -12.53 6.25 11.84
C LEU A 217 -11.56 7.37 11.48
N LEU A 218 -10.67 7.68 12.40
CA LEU A 218 -9.47 8.47 12.22
C LEU A 218 -8.37 7.62 11.57
N GLN A 219 -7.52 8.32 10.81
CA GLN A 219 -6.35 7.78 10.14
C GLN A 219 -5.34 8.92 9.96
N GLY A 220 -4.05 8.61 9.98
CA GLY A 220 -3.05 9.61 9.71
C GLY A 220 -1.62 9.15 9.90
N GLU A 221 -0.70 10.02 9.52
CA GLU A 221 0.72 9.87 9.78
C GLU A 221 1.01 10.23 11.23
N VAL A 222 2.00 9.56 11.84
CA VAL A 222 2.50 9.87 13.17
C VAL A 222 3.99 10.18 13.09
N ALA A 223 4.42 11.17 13.86
CA ALA A 223 5.82 11.51 13.99
C ALA A 223 6.11 11.86 15.45
N ALA A 224 7.16 11.30 16.03
CA ALA A 224 7.51 11.52 17.43
C ALA A 224 9.02 11.44 17.65
N SER A 225 9.55 12.17 18.63
CA SER A 225 10.96 12.12 18.98
C SER A 225 11.20 11.81 20.44
N ASN A 226 12.32 11.14 20.70
CA ASN A 226 12.86 10.92 22.04
C ASN A 226 14.02 11.87 22.38
N ARG A 227 14.31 12.90 21.57
CA ARG A 227 15.45 13.82 21.76
C ARG A 227 15.04 15.27 21.54
N GLY A 228 15.24 16.13 22.54
CA GLY A 228 14.95 17.57 22.47
C GLY A 228 16.20 18.45 22.50
N VAL A 229 15.99 19.78 22.55
CA VAL A 229 17.04 20.79 22.69
C VAL A 229 17.01 21.43 24.07
N ALA A 230 18.17 21.84 24.59
CA ALA A 230 18.29 22.44 25.91
C ALA A 230 17.77 23.89 26.00
N SER A 231 17.63 24.59 24.87
CA SER A 231 17.12 25.96 24.83
C SER A 231 16.50 26.30 23.48
N VAL A 232 15.60 27.30 23.47
CA VAL A 232 14.97 27.82 22.24
C VAL A 232 16.02 28.41 21.30
N ALA A 233 17.08 29.01 21.83
CA ALA A 233 18.17 29.58 21.02
C ALA A 233 18.87 28.54 20.13
N ALA A 234 18.88 27.27 20.54
CA ALA A 234 19.43 26.18 19.74
C ALA A 234 18.60 25.85 18.48
N LEU A 235 17.40 26.43 18.36
CA LEU A 235 16.53 26.28 17.18
C LEU A 235 16.71 27.41 16.18
N ALA A 236 17.53 28.43 16.45
CA ALA A 236 17.71 29.55 15.53
C ALA A 236 18.17 29.08 14.14
N GLY A 237 17.51 29.58 13.09
CA GLY A 237 17.77 29.19 11.71
C GLY A 237 16.52 29.27 10.83
N VAL A 238 16.71 29.02 9.53
CA VAL A 238 15.62 28.92 8.56
C VAL A 238 15.25 27.46 8.38
N TYR A 239 13.96 27.17 8.46
CA TYR A 239 13.38 25.85 8.27
C TYR A 239 12.44 25.88 7.09
N SER A 240 12.43 24.81 6.32
CA SER A 240 11.38 24.53 5.35
C SER A 240 10.33 23.69 6.02
N PHE A 241 9.07 23.83 5.60
CA PHE A 241 7.97 23.09 6.21
C PHE A 241 6.98 22.57 5.18
N VAL A 242 6.32 21.50 5.57
CA VAL A 242 5.03 21.07 5.02
C VAL A 242 4.03 20.99 6.17
N LYS A 243 2.79 21.39 5.89
CA LYS A 243 1.69 21.36 6.86
C LYS A 243 0.39 20.88 6.22
N GLN A 244 -0.44 20.25 7.03
CA GLN A 244 -1.84 19.96 6.70
C GLN A 244 -2.70 20.24 7.94
N HIS A 245 -3.90 20.78 7.75
CA HIS A 245 -4.92 20.82 8.78
C HIS A 245 -6.31 20.55 8.21
N ALA A 246 -7.27 20.30 9.10
CA ALA A 246 -8.68 20.24 8.79
C ALA A 246 -9.51 20.92 9.90
N THR A 247 -10.70 21.39 9.53
CA THR A 247 -11.66 21.99 10.46
C THR A 247 -12.77 20.99 10.78
N TYR A 248 -13.08 20.88 12.07
CA TYR A 248 -14.08 19.97 12.61
C TYR A 248 -15.14 20.73 13.42
N GLY A 249 -16.36 20.22 13.41
CA GLY A 249 -17.43 20.66 14.29
C GLY A 249 -17.17 20.27 15.75
N ALA A 250 -17.97 20.79 16.67
CA ALA A 250 -17.86 20.44 18.09
C ALA A 250 -18.03 18.94 18.37
N ASP A 251 -18.81 18.26 17.52
CA ASP A 251 -19.04 16.81 17.50
C ASP A 251 -17.88 16.01 16.89
N GLY A 252 -16.85 16.67 16.34
CA GLY A 252 -15.72 16.02 15.70
C GLY A 252 -15.97 15.58 14.26
N ALA A 253 -17.08 15.99 13.61
CA ALA A 253 -17.29 15.78 12.19
C ALA A 253 -16.44 16.76 11.36
N VAL A 254 -15.91 16.31 10.23
CA VAL A 254 -15.23 17.20 9.27
C VAL A 254 -16.25 18.21 8.72
N THR A 255 -16.00 19.51 8.91
CA THR A 255 -16.88 20.60 8.42
C THR A 255 -16.32 21.29 7.19
N GLU A 256 -15.00 21.24 6.98
CA GLU A 256 -14.33 21.82 5.81
C GLU A 256 -13.30 20.84 5.26
N ALA A 257 -13.03 20.92 3.95
CA ALA A 257 -11.99 20.11 3.34
C ALA A 257 -10.63 20.41 3.97
N ALA A 258 -9.79 19.37 4.13
CA ALA A 258 -8.43 19.57 4.59
C ALA A 258 -7.69 20.52 3.63
N THR A 259 -6.78 21.32 4.19
CA THR A 259 -5.88 22.18 3.42
C THR A 259 -4.44 21.75 3.67
N ALA A 260 -3.58 21.98 2.68
CA ALA A 260 -2.15 21.72 2.75
C ALA A 260 -1.38 22.96 2.31
N ALA A 261 -0.22 23.17 2.94
CA ALA A 261 0.70 24.22 2.54
C ALA A 261 2.15 23.82 2.78
N TYR A 262 3.06 24.53 2.13
CA TYR A 262 4.50 24.43 2.35
C TYR A 262 5.10 25.84 2.35
N GLY A 263 6.36 25.97 2.76
CA GLY A 263 7.04 27.26 2.77
C GLY A 263 8.32 27.23 3.60
N GLN A 264 8.74 28.41 4.06
CA GLN A 264 9.86 28.55 4.99
C GLN A 264 9.48 29.36 6.22
N LEU A 265 10.13 29.07 7.34
CA LEU A 265 9.96 29.72 8.63
C LEU A 265 11.35 30.05 9.19
N GLY A 266 11.61 31.29 9.56
CA GLY A 266 12.86 31.70 10.20
C GLY A 266 12.67 31.91 11.70
N ILE A 267 13.46 31.19 12.51
CA ILE A 267 13.50 31.27 13.97
C ILE A 267 14.73 32.07 14.40
N LYS A 268 14.53 33.07 15.26
CA LYS A 268 15.62 33.86 15.87
C LYS A 268 16.03 33.24 17.20
N SER A 269 17.19 33.65 17.71
CA SER A 269 17.74 33.13 18.98
C SER A 269 16.88 33.44 20.20
N ASP A 270 16.03 34.48 20.14
CA ASP A 270 15.05 34.83 21.16
C ASP A 270 13.74 34.02 21.05
N GLY A 271 13.62 33.12 20.07
CA GLY A 271 12.43 32.33 19.82
C GLY A 271 11.36 33.03 18.98
N SER A 272 11.54 34.30 18.62
CA SER A 272 10.64 34.95 17.65
C SER A 272 10.83 34.33 16.27
N PHE A 273 9.73 34.20 15.52
CA PHE A 273 9.77 33.64 14.18
C PHE A 273 8.80 34.30 13.21
N ARG A 274 9.03 34.08 11.91
CA ARG A 274 8.16 34.52 10.81
C ARG A 274 7.94 33.39 9.82
N ILE A 275 6.70 33.26 9.36
CA ILE A 275 6.26 32.23 8.39
C ILE A 275 6.11 32.87 7.01
N CYS A 276 6.68 32.22 6.00
CA CYS A 276 6.61 32.59 4.59
C CYS A 276 6.01 31.42 3.78
N LEU A 277 4.72 31.50 3.44
CA LEU A 277 4.00 30.45 2.70
C LEU A 277 4.37 30.47 1.22
N SER A 278 4.66 29.29 0.66
CA SER A 278 5.01 29.07 -0.75
C SER A 278 6.15 29.94 -1.28
N GLN A 279 6.99 30.50 -0.40
CA GLN A 279 8.05 31.43 -0.76
C GLN A 279 9.27 31.23 0.15
N ALA A 280 10.45 31.66 -0.34
CA ALA A 280 11.66 31.63 0.45
C ALA A 280 11.56 32.57 1.66
N TYR A 281 12.32 32.27 2.72
CA TYR A 281 12.31 33.09 3.92
C TYR A 281 12.85 34.50 3.64
N SER A 282 12.13 35.50 4.15
CA SER A 282 12.57 36.88 4.28
C SER A 282 11.96 37.49 5.54
N ASP A 283 12.68 38.37 6.23
CA ASP A 283 12.17 39.11 7.39
C ASP A 283 10.98 40.02 7.05
N THR A 284 10.73 40.28 5.75
CA THR A 284 9.64 41.12 5.24
C THR A 284 8.54 40.35 4.53
N CYS A 285 8.62 39.02 4.48
CA CYS A 285 7.63 38.23 3.76
C CYS A 285 6.21 38.40 4.34
N THR A 286 5.21 38.40 3.47
CA THR A 286 3.79 38.46 3.79
C THR A 286 3.06 37.26 3.19
N ASN A 287 1.94 36.90 3.80
CA ASN A 287 1.10 35.78 3.37
C ASN A 287 -0.30 36.29 3.03
N LEU A 288 -0.93 35.64 2.04
CA LEU A 288 -2.30 35.96 1.69
C LEU A 288 -3.26 35.41 2.76
N GLN A 289 -3.99 36.31 3.42
CA GLN A 289 -5.02 35.99 4.41
C GLN A 289 -6.26 36.85 4.12
N GLY A 290 -7.39 36.21 3.80
CA GLY A 290 -8.63 36.95 3.46
C GLY A 290 -8.47 37.92 2.28
N GLY A 291 -7.61 37.61 1.31
CA GLY A 291 -7.31 38.47 0.16
C GLY A 291 -6.30 39.60 0.44
N GLN A 292 -5.81 39.73 1.69
CA GLN A 292 -4.82 40.74 2.06
C GLN A 292 -3.45 40.11 2.33
N GLN A 293 -2.38 40.86 2.05
CA GLN A 293 -1.01 40.47 2.38
C GLN A 293 -0.70 40.85 3.83
N VAL A 294 -0.51 39.85 4.69
CA VAL A 294 -0.33 40.05 6.14
C VAL A 294 0.95 39.37 6.61
N ALA A 295 1.70 40.02 7.50
CA ALA A 295 2.84 39.42 8.18
C ALA A 295 2.36 38.34 9.17
N THR A 296 2.81 37.10 9.01
CA THR A 296 2.54 36.03 9.99
C THR A 296 3.77 35.84 10.88
N THR A 297 3.66 36.25 12.14
CA THR A 297 4.76 36.23 13.11
C THR A 297 4.37 35.45 14.37
N GLY A 298 5.37 34.93 15.08
CA GLY A 298 5.12 34.11 16.25
C GLY A 298 6.30 34.05 17.22
N THR A 299 6.11 33.31 18.30
CA THR A 299 7.12 33.09 19.35
C THR A 299 7.11 31.64 19.83
N LEU A 300 8.30 31.15 20.15
CA LEU A 300 8.53 29.89 20.85
C LEU A 300 8.89 30.16 22.30
N ALA A 301 8.23 29.45 23.21
CA ALA A 301 8.57 29.43 24.63
C ALA A 301 8.46 28.00 25.16
N ALA A 302 9.10 27.69 26.29
CA ALA A 302 8.86 26.41 26.97
C ALA A 302 7.37 26.22 27.23
N GLU A 303 6.85 25.03 26.96
CA GLU A 303 5.48 24.70 27.38
C GLU A 303 5.39 24.81 28.91
N ALA A 304 4.32 25.40 29.42
CA ALA A 304 4.03 25.58 30.84
C ALA A 304 4.05 24.25 31.60
N ASP A 305 3.49 23.18 31.04
CA ASP A 305 3.47 21.85 31.66
C ASP A 305 4.53 20.91 31.06
N GLN A 306 5.80 21.15 31.41
CA GLN A 306 6.91 20.26 31.00
C GLN A 306 6.80 18.83 31.59
N ALA A 307 5.99 18.61 32.64
CA ALA A 307 5.79 17.28 33.20
C ALA A 307 4.88 16.43 32.29
N LYS A 308 3.83 17.05 31.74
CA LYS A 308 2.93 16.42 30.78
C LYS A 308 3.52 16.42 29.36
N TYR A 309 4.24 17.47 28.97
CA TYR A 309 4.82 17.64 27.63
C TYR A 309 6.34 17.84 27.70
N PRO A 310 7.11 16.82 28.10
CA PRO A 310 8.55 16.94 28.26
C PRO A 310 9.20 17.36 26.93
N GLY A 311 9.94 18.47 26.98
CA GLY A 311 10.71 19.01 25.86
C GLY A 311 9.87 19.75 24.81
N ALA A 312 8.57 19.91 25.04
CA ALA A 312 7.70 20.64 24.12
C ALA A 312 7.83 22.16 24.32
N LEU A 313 7.58 22.90 23.24
CA LEU A 313 7.51 24.35 23.19
C LEU A 313 6.07 24.79 22.85
N ALA A 314 5.59 25.85 23.48
CA ALA A 314 4.38 26.54 23.04
C ALA A 314 4.65 27.23 21.70
N PHE A 315 3.83 26.93 20.69
CA PHE A 315 3.91 27.51 19.35
C PHE A 315 2.87 28.62 19.20
N ASN A 316 3.28 29.86 19.43
CA ASN A 316 2.38 31.02 19.38
C ASN A 316 2.46 31.71 18.03
N VAL A 317 1.32 32.00 17.40
CA VAL A 317 1.24 32.76 16.14
C VAL A 317 0.26 33.91 16.31
N ASN A 318 0.66 35.11 15.91
CA ASN A 318 -0.13 36.35 16.01
C ASN A 318 -0.71 36.58 17.43
N GLY A 319 0.07 36.26 18.46
CA GLY A 319 -0.30 36.44 19.87
C GLY A 319 -1.26 35.40 20.44
N LYS A 320 -1.59 34.34 19.68
CA LYS A 320 -2.42 33.21 20.15
C LYS A 320 -1.61 31.91 20.17
N VAL A 321 -1.94 31.02 21.09
CA VAL A 321 -1.41 29.64 21.08
C VAL A 321 -2.02 28.93 19.87
N LEU A 322 -1.19 28.61 18.87
CA LEU A 322 -1.60 27.86 17.69
C LEU A 322 -1.32 26.35 17.84
N GLY A 323 -0.43 25.98 18.76
CA GLY A 323 -0.06 24.58 18.91
C GLY A 323 1.07 24.30 19.88
N ARG A 324 1.60 23.08 19.79
CA ARG A 324 2.81 22.64 20.50
C ARG A 324 3.85 22.13 19.51
N LEU A 325 5.10 22.51 19.74
CA LEU A 325 6.24 22.11 18.94
C LEU A 325 7.11 21.13 19.71
N MET A 326 7.32 19.95 19.14
CA MET A 326 8.27 18.95 19.60
C MET A 326 9.49 18.99 18.70
N VAL A 327 10.66 18.80 19.30
CA VAL A 327 11.94 18.81 18.59
C VAL A 327 12.46 17.39 18.50
N ALA A 328 12.99 17.01 17.34
CA ALA A 328 13.86 15.86 17.17
C ALA A 328 15.29 16.35 16.94
N ALA A 329 16.06 16.41 18.01
CA ALA A 329 17.42 16.92 17.98
C ALA A 329 18.39 15.88 17.41
N LYS A 330 19.15 16.29 16.39
CA LYS A 330 20.30 15.56 15.83
C LYS A 330 21.45 16.54 15.63
N SER A 331 22.68 16.04 15.73
CA SER A 331 23.89 16.88 15.59
C SER A 331 23.86 17.68 14.28
N GLY A 332 23.61 18.99 14.39
CA GLY A 332 23.58 19.92 13.26
C GLY A 332 22.30 19.92 12.41
N GLN A 333 21.28 19.12 12.73
CA GLN A 333 19.98 19.13 12.03
C GLN A 333 18.83 18.84 13.00
N ASN A 334 17.94 19.79 13.22
CA ASN A 334 16.76 19.61 14.08
C ASN A 334 15.51 19.44 13.22
N THR A 335 14.80 18.33 13.37
CA THR A 335 13.45 18.19 12.81
C THR A 335 12.46 18.76 13.81
N LEU A 336 11.54 19.62 13.37
CA LEU A 336 10.50 20.16 14.24
C LEU A 336 9.15 19.60 13.84
N LEU A 337 8.36 19.20 14.83
CA LEU A 337 7.03 18.61 14.67
C LEU A 337 6.04 19.52 15.40
N VAL A 338 5.01 20.01 14.73
CA VAL A 338 4.00 20.88 15.36
C VAL A 338 2.65 20.19 15.35
N ASP A 339 2.03 20.05 16.52
CA ASP A 339 0.61 19.78 16.70
C ASP A 339 -0.14 21.11 16.64
N GLU A 340 -0.79 21.41 15.51
CA GLU A 340 -1.61 22.61 15.32
C GLU A 340 -3.00 22.33 15.91
N PHE A 341 -3.47 23.22 16.79
CA PHE A 341 -4.83 23.19 17.30
C PHE A 341 -5.34 24.60 17.63
N GLU A 342 -6.54 24.92 17.13
CA GLU A 342 -7.30 26.10 17.53
C GLU A 342 -8.74 25.66 17.82
N THR A 343 -9.33 26.15 18.90
CA THR A 343 -10.74 25.87 19.25
C THR A 343 -11.51 27.18 19.32
N THR A 344 -12.63 27.22 18.60
CA THR A 344 -13.56 28.35 18.61
C THR A 344 -14.45 28.30 19.85
N SER A 345 -15.08 29.43 20.20
CA SER A 345 -16.02 29.50 21.33
C SER A 345 -17.22 28.56 21.21
N GLY A 346 -17.61 28.19 19.98
CA GLY A 346 -18.69 27.23 19.70
C GLY A 346 -18.29 25.76 19.81
N GLY A 347 -17.05 25.46 20.17
CA GLY A 347 -16.54 24.09 20.31
C GLY A 347 -16.01 23.45 19.02
N SER A 348 -16.26 24.05 17.85
CA SER A 348 -15.58 23.69 16.60
C SER A 348 -14.09 23.96 16.72
N PHE A 349 -13.28 23.12 16.09
CA PHE A 349 -11.83 23.17 16.21
C PHE A 349 -11.13 22.89 14.88
N THR A 350 -10.02 23.56 14.66
CA THR A 350 -9.08 23.27 13.56
C THR A 350 -7.89 22.55 14.16
N THR A 351 -7.45 21.48 13.52
CA THR A 351 -6.26 20.76 13.98
C THR A 351 -5.49 20.14 12.82
N GLY A 352 -4.21 19.91 13.02
CA GLY A 352 -3.31 19.45 11.97
C GLY A 352 -1.88 19.22 12.46
N ALA A 353 -1.00 18.89 11.53
CA ALA A 353 0.40 18.66 11.84
C ALA A 353 1.33 19.38 10.85
N TRP A 354 2.50 19.78 11.36
CA TRP A 354 3.59 20.32 10.55
C TRP A 354 4.82 19.46 10.75
N THR A 355 5.58 19.28 9.68
CA THR A 355 6.96 18.80 9.75
C THR A 355 7.85 19.89 9.20
N LEU A 356 8.93 20.19 9.92
CA LEU A 356 9.91 21.20 9.53
C LEU A 356 11.31 20.61 9.52
N GLN A 357 12.12 21.00 8.53
CA GLN A 357 13.52 20.64 8.38
C GLN A 357 14.37 21.87 8.16
N PRO A 358 15.64 21.90 8.61
CA PRO A 358 16.54 23.00 8.31
C PRO A 358 16.61 23.21 6.78
N SER A 359 16.47 24.46 6.35
CA SER A 359 16.47 24.80 4.93
C SER A 359 17.83 24.49 4.32
N ALA A 360 17.84 23.65 3.29
CA ALA A 360 19.03 23.29 2.52
C ALA A 360 18.75 23.37 1.02
N VAL A 361 19.76 23.70 0.20
CA VAL A 361 19.60 23.61 -1.25
C VAL A 361 19.48 22.14 -1.65
N LEU A 362 18.39 21.77 -2.33
CA LEU A 362 18.17 20.41 -2.81
C LEU A 362 18.42 20.33 -4.32
N SER A 363 19.15 19.30 -4.74
CA SER A 363 19.16 18.89 -6.15
C SER A 363 17.79 18.31 -6.52
N PRO A 364 17.27 18.51 -7.75
CA PRO A 364 16.11 17.77 -8.24
C PRO A 364 16.28 16.25 -8.19
N THR A 365 17.52 15.75 -8.18
CA THR A 365 17.85 14.32 -8.05
C THR A 365 17.97 13.84 -6.61
N ALA A 366 17.80 14.71 -5.61
CA ALA A 366 17.96 14.35 -4.20
C ALA A 366 16.97 13.28 -3.72
N MET A 367 15.88 13.08 -4.47
CA MET A 367 14.86 12.06 -4.18
C MET A 367 14.87 10.91 -5.18
N ASN A 368 15.87 10.81 -6.08
CA ASN A 368 15.94 9.70 -7.02
C ASN A 368 16.00 8.37 -6.25
N GLY A 369 15.17 7.41 -6.66
CA GLY A 369 15.09 6.12 -6.02
C GLY A 369 13.70 5.51 -6.06
N GLU A 370 13.59 4.35 -5.42
CA GLU A 370 12.35 3.63 -5.20
C GLU A 370 11.86 3.91 -3.79
N TRP A 371 10.58 4.16 -3.63
CA TRP A 371 9.95 4.59 -2.39
C TRP A 371 8.65 3.83 -2.18
N LEU A 372 8.33 3.57 -0.91
CA LEU A 372 7.00 3.19 -0.49
C LEU A 372 6.38 4.37 0.25
N CYS A 373 5.36 4.97 -0.34
CA CYS A 373 4.65 6.09 0.26
C CYS A 373 3.38 5.63 0.96
N SER A 374 3.06 6.24 2.09
CA SER A 374 1.80 6.10 2.81
C SER A 374 1.08 7.44 2.92
N GLN A 375 -0.24 7.39 2.79
CA GLN A 375 -1.12 8.54 2.98
C GLN A 375 -2.51 8.09 3.43
N PRO A 376 -3.30 8.98 4.06
CA PRO A 376 -4.72 8.79 4.31
C PRO A 376 -5.47 8.33 3.04
N GLU A 377 -6.22 7.23 3.12
CA GLU A 377 -7.11 6.79 2.04
C GLU A 377 -8.41 7.62 2.08
N ILE A 378 -8.78 8.17 0.93
CA ILE A 378 -9.98 8.97 0.77
C ILE A 378 -11.00 8.15 -0.02
N ASN A 379 -12.22 8.03 0.51
CA ASN A 379 -13.31 7.31 -0.14
C ASN A 379 -13.92 8.14 -1.30
N SER A 380 -14.85 7.53 -2.05
CA SER A 380 -15.53 8.19 -3.17
C SER A 380 -16.35 9.43 -2.80
N ALA A 381 -16.70 9.59 -1.51
CA ALA A 381 -17.39 10.78 -0.99
C ALA A 381 -16.41 11.88 -0.53
N GLY A 382 -15.11 11.71 -0.75
CA GLY A 382 -14.09 12.68 -0.36
C GLY A 382 -13.79 12.71 1.14
N LYS A 383 -14.15 11.66 1.88
CA LYS A 383 -13.91 11.55 3.33
C LYS A 383 -12.81 10.52 3.64
N PRO A 384 -12.08 10.68 4.77
CA PRO A 384 -11.22 9.63 5.31
C PRO A 384 -11.96 8.29 5.45
N SER A 385 -11.36 7.19 5.02
CA SER A 385 -11.98 5.85 5.11
C SER A 385 -11.68 5.10 6.41
N GLY A 386 -10.78 5.63 7.24
CA GLY A 386 -10.13 4.93 8.35
C GLY A 386 -8.92 4.08 7.97
N ARG A 387 -8.47 4.09 6.72
CA ARG A 387 -7.32 3.31 6.20
C ARG A 387 -6.18 4.20 5.72
N ILE A 388 -4.99 3.60 5.65
CA ILE A 388 -3.83 4.19 4.99
C ILE A 388 -3.64 3.52 3.65
N LEU A 389 -3.63 4.32 2.59
CA LEU A 389 -3.21 3.90 1.26
C LEU A 389 -1.68 3.85 1.24
N ARG A 390 -1.13 2.75 0.73
CA ARG A 390 0.31 2.59 0.53
C ARG A 390 0.60 2.33 -0.93
N ASN A 391 1.59 2.97 -1.52
CA ASN A 391 1.78 2.90 -2.96
C ASN A 391 3.28 2.99 -3.33
N TYR A 392 3.70 2.22 -4.34
CA TYR A 392 5.04 2.30 -4.87
C TYR A 392 5.22 3.62 -5.61
N VAL A 393 6.31 4.32 -5.30
CA VAL A 393 6.72 5.56 -5.96
C VAL A 393 8.14 5.41 -6.47
N SER A 394 8.33 5.71 -7.76
CA SER A 394 9.64 5.65 -8.40
C SER A 394 9.99 7.04 -8.92
N ILE A 395 11.15 7.55 -8.52
CA ILE A 395 11.63 8.89 -8.89
C ILE A 395 12.93 8.74 -9.67
N ALA A 396 12.94 9.25 -10.90
CA ALA A 396 14.13 9.29 -11.73
C ALA A 396 14.05 10.47 -12.71
N ASN A 397 15.19 11.13 -12.96
CA ASN A 397 15.33 12.17 -13.99
C ASN A 397 14.31 13.31 -13.88
N GLY A 398 13.93 13.71 -12.65
CA GLY A 398 12.95 14.76 -12.42
C GLY A 398 11.50 14.33 -12.66
N THR A 399 11.23 13.04 -12.82
CA THR A 399 9.88 12.48 -12.95
C THR A 399 9.58 11.58 -11.76
N LEU A 400 8.38 11.72 -11.21
CA LEU A 400 7.82 10.84 -10.20
C LEU A 400 6.65 10.04 -10.79
N GLN A 401 6.73 8.73 -10.63
CA GLN A 401 5.72 7.77 -11.04
C GLN A 401 5.11 7.09 -9.81
N THR A 402 3.82 6.78 -9.86
CA THR A 402 3.13 6.01 -8.81
C THR A 402 2.44 4.81 -9.42
N ASP A 403 2.43 3.68 -8.72
CA ASP A 403 1.72 2.47 -9.17
C ASP A 403 0.19 2.62 -9.17
N THR A 404 -0.38 3.62 -8.48
CA THR A 404 -1.83 3.83 -8.36
C THR A 404 -2.42 4.80 -9.37
N ILE A 405 -1.60 5.65 -10.01
CA ILE A 405 -2.04 6.69 -10.95
C ILE A 405 -1.20 6.62 -12.21
N ASP A 406 -1.84 6.59 -13.38
CA ASP A 406 -1.18 6.40 -14.69
C ASP A 406 -0.61 7.70 -15.29
N THR A 407 -0.72 8.81 -14.55
CA THR A 407 -0.16 10.12 -14.91
C THR A 407 1.11 10.39 -14.11
N ASP A 408 2.13 10.89 -14.79
CA ASP A 408 3.41 11.26 -14.19
C ASP A 408 3.37 12.66 -13.55
N ILE A 409 4.20 12.85 -12.53
CA ILE A 409 4.43 14.14 -11.89
C ILE A 409 5.82 14.64 -12.30
N THR A 410 5.87 15.82 -12.92
CA THR A 410 7.13 16.50 -13.23
C THR A 410 7.61 17.25 -11.99
N LEU A 411 8.84 16.97 -11.55
CA LEU A 411 9.45 17.56 -10.38
C LEU A 411 10.28 18.80 -10.75
N ALA A 412 10.23 19.82 -9.89
CA ALA A 412 10.99 21.04 -9.99
C ALA A 412 11.50 21.49 -8.61
N ALA A 413 12.55 22.32 -8.59
CA ALA A 413 12.99 22.95 -7.37
C ALA A 413 11.87 23.89 -6.83
N GLY A 414 11.52 23.73 -5.57
CA GLY A 414 10.63 24.65 -4.85
C GLY A 414 11.42 25.73 -4.12
N VAL A 415 10.93 26.10 -2.93
CA VAL A 415 11.77 26.79 -1.95
C VAL A 415 12.90 25.86 -1.51
N ASN A 416 14.02 26.40 -1.01
CA ASN A 416 15.11 25.57 -0.46
C ASN A 416 14.51 24.53 0.52
N GLY A 417 14.98 23.29 0.48
CA GLY A 417 14.48 22.19 1.31
C GLY A 417 13.20 21.52 0.80
N VAL A 418 12.58 22.03 -0.27
CA VAL A 418 11.34 21.46 -0.84
C VAL A 418 11.49 21.24 -2.35
N VAL A 419 11.05 20.07 -2.81
CA VAL A 419 10.85 19.77 -4.24
C VAL A 419 9.36 19.79 -4.52
N THR A 420 8.93 20.55 -5.52
CA THR A 420 7.52 20.60 -5.94
C THR A 420 7.31 19.72 -7.16
N GLY A 421 6.07 19.24 -7.32
CA GLY A 421 5.66 18.43 -8.46
C GLY A 421 4.37 18.95 -9.05
N THR A 422 4.24 18.88 -10.38
CA THR A 422 3.01 19.21 -11.11
C THR A 422 2.52 18.00 -11.90
N TRP A 423 1.21 17.80 -11.99
CA TRP A 423 0.64 16.76 -12.85
C TRP A 423 0.95 17.08 -14.31
N ALA A 424 1.25 16.06 -15.11
CA ALA A 424 1.34 16.23 -16.55
C ALA A 424 0.06 16.91 -17.10
N GLY A 425 0.23 17.96 -17.91
CA GLY A 425 -0.88 18.76 -18.46
C GLY A 425 -1.41 19.89 -17.56
N SER A 426 -0.83 20.10 -16.37
CA SER A 426 -1.18 21.26 -15.52
C SER A 426 -0.87 22.59 -16.22
N GLN A 427 -1.75 23.58 -16.06
CA GLN A 427 -1.55 24.93 -16.60
C GLN A 427 -0.58 25.74 -15.72
N ALA A 428 0.12 26.71 -16.32
CA ALA A 428 1.00 27.62 -15.59
C ALA A 428 0.21 28.39 -14.51
N GLY A 429 0.74 28.42 -13.28
CA GLY A 429 0.10 29.10 -12.13
C GLY A 429 -0.84 28.24 -11.29
N GLN A 430 -1.07 26.96 -11.65
CA GLN A 430 -1.78 26.03 -10.77
C GLN A 430 -0.93 25.65 -9.55
N ALA A 431 -1.58 25.43 -8.40
CA ALA A 431 -0.93 24.93 -7.20
C ALA A 431 -0.21 23.60 -7.48
N PRO A 432 0.96 23.35 -6.87
CA PRO A 432 1.68 22.11 -7.13
C PRO A 432 0.83 20.91 -6.71
N ALA A 433 0.89 19.85 -7.51
CA ALA A 433 0.30 18.56 -7.21
C ALA A 433 0.84 18.00 -5.90
N ARG A 434 2.15 18.14 -5.68
CA ARG A 434 2.87 17.68 -4.48
C ARG A 434 3.98 18.66 -4.11
N ALA A 435 4.26 18.77 -2.82
CA ALA A 435 5.46 19.37 -2.26
C ALA A 435 6.11 18.36 -1.33
N PHE A 436 7.34 17.96 -1.65
CA PHE A 436 8.13 16.96 -0.96
C PHE A 436 9.24 17.62 -0.16
N MET A 437 9.43 17.17 1.07
CA MET A 437 10.45 17.65 1.99
C MET A 437 11.21 16.45 2.55
N PRO A 438 12.46 16.22 2.12
CA PRO A 438 13.31 15.19 2.70
C PRO A 438 13.51 15.41 4.20
N VAL A 439 13.26 14.37 5.00
CA VAL A 439 13.41 14.35 6.46
C VAL A 439 14.73 13.68 6.84
N SER A 440 15.09 12.62 6.13
CA SER A 440 16.37 11.93 6.23
C SER A 440 16.77 11.39 4.85
N ALA A 441 17.85 10.62 4.77
CA ALA A 441 18.20 9.90 3.54
C ALA A 441 17.16 8.82 3.19
N GLY A 442 16.44 8.29 4.18
CA GLY A 442 15.45 7.22 4.03
C GLY A 442 14.00 7.68 4.10
N THR A 443 13.73 8.92 4.49
CA THR A 443 12.36 9.41 4.73
C THR A 443 12.10 10.75 4.05
N VAL A 444 10.97 10.87 3.38
CA VAL A 444 10.47 12.11 2.77
C VAL A 444 9.04 12.34 3.27
N SER A 445 8.74 13.53 3.79
CA SER A 445 7.35 13.95 4.04
C SER A 445 6.83 14.71 2.83
N TYR A 446 5.54 14.60 2.54
CA TYR A 446 4.93 15.39 1.47
C TYR A 446 3.53 15.85 1.81
N VAL A 447 3.13 16.92 1.14
CA VAL A 447 1.74 17.38 1.08
C VAL A 447 1.33 17.60 -0.37
N GLY A 448 0.04 17.59 -0.65
CA GLY A 448 -0.45 17.81 -2.01
C GLY A 448 -1.91 17.47 -2.17
N ASN A 449 -2.37 17.30 -3.41
CA ASN A 449 -3.77 17.01 -3.71
C ASN A 449 -3.99 15.62 -4.33
N THR A 450 -5.08 14.94 -4.04
CA THR A 450 -5.42 13.72 -4.81
C THR A 450 -5.47 14.06 -6.30
N ALA A 451 -4.90 13.20 -7.15
CA ALA A 451 -4.96 13.40 -8.60
C ALA A 451 -6.42 13.53 -9.05
N PRO A 452 -6.72 14.34 -10.08
CA PRO A 452 -8.00 14.24 -10.77
C PRO A 452 -8.19 12.80 -11.27
N SER A 453 -9.29 12.16 -10.90
CA SER A 453 -9.59 10.82 -11.40
C SER A 453 -9.86 10.90 -12.91
N PRO A 454 -9.21 10.09 -13.76
CA PRO A 454 -9.52 10.04 -15.20
C PRO A 454 -10.99 9.69 -15.47
N ASN A 455 -11.58 8.89 -14.58
CA ASN A 455 -12.97 8.42 -14.66
C ASN A 455 -13.95 9.30 -13.86
N ALA A 456 -13.44 10.27 -13.10
CA ALA A 456 -14.26 11.21 -12.32
C ALA A 456 -13.54 12.58 -12.22
N PRO A 457 -13.36 13.30 -13.34
CA PRO A 457 -12.60 14.55 -13.40
C PRO A 457 -13.22 15.68 -12.56
N ASN A 458 -14.47 15.50 -12.13
CA ASN A 458 -15.21 16.46 -11.29
C ASN A 458 -15.10 16.16 -9.78
N THR A 459 -14.32 15.15 -9.36
CA THR A 459 -14.08 14.90 -7.93
C THR A 459 -13.15 15.98 -7.39
N PRO A 460 -13.52 16.74 -6.34
CA PRO A 460 -12.66 17.78 -5.80
C PRO A 460 -11.30 17.21 -5.40
N SER A 461 -10.22 17.91 -5.77
CA SER A 461 -8.89 17.53 -5.33
C SER A 461 -8.77 17.77 -3.83
N ILE A 462 -8.49 16.73 -3.04
CA ILE A 462 -8.46 16.81 -1.58
C ILE A 462 -7.02 16.90 -1.10
N ALA A 463 -6.76 17.82 -0.17
CA ALA A 463 -5.43 17.95 0.41
C ALA A 463 -5.09 16.73 1.27
N ILE A 464 -3.88 16.22 1.09
CA ILE A 464 -3.33 15.09 1.82
C ILE A 464 -1.93 15.42 2.31
N ALA A 465 -1.54 14.80 3.41
CA ALA A 465 -0.15 14.64 3.82
C ALA A 465 0.19 13.16 3.82
N GLY A 466 1.44 12.85 3.49
CA GLY A 466 1.95 11.49 3.52
C GLY A 466 3.43 11.45 3.82
N THR A 467 3.94 10.24 4.00
CA THR A 467 5.37 9.99 4.16
C THR A 467 5.81 8.94 3.16
N CYS A 468 7.05 9.01 2.71
CA CYS A 468 7.68 8.05 1.84
C CYS A 468 8.91 7.50 2.52
N GLN A 469 9.05 6.18 2.50
CA GLN A 469 10.23 5.47 2.99
C GLN A 469 11.00 4.89 1.80
N ALA A 470 12.31 5.09 1.78
CA ALA A 470 13.17 4.59 0.71
C ALA A 470 13.14 3.06 0.72
N LEU A 471 12.86 2.47 -0.44
CA LEU A 471 12.86 1.03 -0.61
C LEU A 471 14.29 0.53 -0.72
N THR A 472 14.61 -0.50 0.08
CA THR A 472 15.84 -1.25 -0.12
C THR A 472 15.66 -2.19 -1.30
N ALA A 473 16.58 -2.13 -2.27
CA ALA A 473 16.61 -3.07 -3.38
C ALA A 473 16.68 -4.51 -2.83
N PRO A 474 15.72 -5.38 -3.18
CA PRO A 474 15.77 -6.77 -2.76
C PRO A 474 16.93 -7.50 -3.45
N ALA A 475 17.31 -8.66 -2.90
CA ALA A 475 18.22 -9.56 -3.59
C ALA A 475 17.65 -9.94 -4.98
N THR A 476 18.51 -9.88 -5.99
CA THR A 476 18.19 -10.25 -7.37
C THR A 476 18.03 -11.76 -7.50
N LEU A 477 17.00 -12.19 -8.25
CA LEU A 477 16.82 -13.58 -8.64
C LEU A 477 17.36 -13.80 -10.06
N ASP A 478 18.66 -14.08 -10.14
CA ASP A 478 19.38 -14.19 -11.42
C ASP A 478 18.79 -15.26 -12.35
N THR A 479 18.20 -16.31 -11.79
CA THR A 479 17.56 -17.42 -12.52
C THR A 479 16.52 -16.94 -13.53
N TYR A 480 15.80 -15.85 -13.25
CA TYR A 480 14.67 -15.40 -14.07
C TYR A 480 14.99 -14.15 -14.91
N LEU A 481 16.12 -13.48 -14.69
CA LEU A 481 16.47 -12.26 -15.44
C LEU A 481 16.52 -12.48 -16.95
N ALA A 482 17.03 -13.63 -17.38
CA ALA A 482 17.16 -14.00 -18.79
C ALA A 482 15.93 -14.72 -19.36
N ALA A 483 14.83 -14.82 -18.61
CA ALA A 483 13.64 -15.51 -19.08
C ALA A 483 13.06 -14.82 -20.32
N VAL A 484 12.76 -15.61 -21.35
CA VAL A 484 12.28 -15.11 -22.64
C VAL A 484 10.74 -15.08 -22.63
N PRO A 485 10.11 -13.96 -23.01
CA PRO A 485 8.66 -13.90 -23.17
C PRO A 485 8.13 -14.97 -24.15
N GLU A 486 6.95 -15.48 -23.87
CA GLU A 486 6.26 -16.59 -24.53
C GLU A 486 7.01 -17.94 -24.51
N ALA A 487 8.11 -18.05 -23.76
CA ALA A 487 8.82 -19.30 -23.55
C ALA A 487 8.45 -19.96 -22.22
N VAL A 488 8.64 -21.28 -22.16
CA VAL A 488 8.49 -22.07 -20.93
C VAL A 488 9.70 -21.87 -20.03
N SER A 489 9.46 -21.60 -18.76
CA SER A 489 10.48 -21.53 -17.71
C SER A 489 10.12 -22.44 -16.55
N MET A 490 11.09 -23.17 -16.01
CA MET A 490 10.93 -23.94 -14.77
C MET A 490 11.14 -23.04 -13.56
N VAL A 491 10.16 -22.99 -12.66
CA VAL A 491 10.16 -22.12 -11.49
C VAL A 491 9.98 -22.92 -10.20
N SER A 492 10.46 -22.40 -9.07
CA SER A 492 10.06 -22.89 -7.75
C SER A 492 8.76 -22.23 -7.33
N ILE A 493 7.84 -22.97 -6.69
CA ILE A 493 6.62 -22.38 -6.15
C ILE A 493 6.95 -21.28 -5.11
N GLY A 494 8.03 -21.43 -4.35
CA GLY A 494 8.49 -20.41 -3.39
C GLY A 494 8.97 -19.08 -3.98
N ASP A 495 9.32 -19.07 -5.27
CA ASP A 495 9.72 -17.83 -5.96
C ASP A 495 8.52 -17.07 -6.53
N ALA A 496 7.36 -17.74 -6.61
CA ALA A 496 6.17 -17.25 -7.28
C ALA A 496 5.35 -16.34 -6.37
N ARG A 497 5.29 -15.04 -6.72
CA ARG A 497 4.49 -14.05 -6.00
C ARG A 497 3.05 -14.01 -6.51
N PRO A 498 2.05 -14.06 -5.61
CA PRO A 498 0.67 -13.79 -5.98
C PRO A 498 0.47 -12.40 -6.58
N THR A 499 -0.55 -12.31 -7.42
CA THR A 499 -1.05 -11.07 -8.06
C THR A 499 -2.53 -10.83 -7.71
N GLN A 500 -3.04 -11.61 -6.75
CA GLN A 500 -4.36 -11.51 -6.16
C GLN A 500 -4.23 -11.72 -4.64
N PRO A 501 -5.08 -11.07 -3.82
CA PRO A 501 -5.02 -11.17 -2.37
C PRO A 501 -5.73 -12.40 -1.81
N ALA A 502 -6.53 -13.10 -2.61
CA ALA A 502 -7.39 -14.17 -2.15
C ALA A 502 -7.49 -15.31 -3.16
N ILE A 503 -7.91 -16.47 -2.70
CA ILE A 503 -8.28 -17.65 -3.49
C ILE A 503 -9.51 -18.28 -2.83
N GLY A 504 -10.31 -19.03 -3.58
CA GLY A 504 -11.34 -19.89 -2.97
C GLY A 504 -10.74 -21.11 -2.27
N TYR A 505 -10.81 -21.17 -0.95
CA TYR A 505 -10.21 -22.25 -0.16
C TYR A 505 -10.85 -23.60 -0.44
N ASP A 506 -12.18 -23.67 -0.62
CA ASP A 506 -12.85 -24.95 -0.88
C ASP A 506 -12.40 -25.59 -2.21
N GLN A 507 -11.90 -24.81 -3.18
CA GLN A 507 -11.25 -25.35 -4.39
C GLN A 507 -9.90 -26.00 -4.07
N VAL A 508 -9.12 -25.42 -3.14
CA VAL A 508 -7.87 -26.02 -2.64
C VAL A 508 -8.18 -27.25 -1.79
N TYR A 509 -9.19 -27.21 -0.94
CA TYR A 509 -9.62 -28.33 -0.11
C TYR A 509 -10.06 -29.53 -0.95
N TYR A 510 -10.77 -29.32 -2.05
CA TYR A 510 -11.05 -30.36 -3.03
C TYR A 510 -9.76 -31.07 -3.47
N LYS A 511 -8.74 -30.31 -3.87
CA LYS A 511 -7.44 -30.87 -4.29
C LYS A 511 -6.77 -31.62 -3.15
N GLN A 512 -6.75 -31.04 -1.94
CA GLN A 512 -6.13 -31.65 -0.78
C GLN A 512 -6.80 -32.96 -0.34
N GLY A 513 -8.14 -33.03 -0.38
CA GLY A 513 -8.90 -34.26 -0.17
C GLY A 513 -8.48 -35.32 -1.19
N ARG A 514 -8.44 -34.97 -2.48
CA ARG A 514 -7.98 -35.91 -3.52
C ARG A 514 -6.53 -36.36 -3.38
N TYR A 515 -5.64 -35.52 -2.86
CA TYR A 515 -4.24 -35.88 -2.65
C TYR A 515 -4.05 -36.89 -1.52
N ARG A 516 -4.96 -36.89 -0.54
CA ARG A 516 -4.93 -37.79 0.62
C ARG A 516 -5.77 -39.05 0.42
N HIS A 517 -6.78 -38.98 -0.44
CA HIS A 517 -7.60 -40.12 -0.87
C HIS A 517 -7.15 -40.60 -2.26
N THR A 518 -6.19 -41.53 -2.30
CA THR A 518 -5.68 -42.13 -3.55
C THR A 518 -5.85 -43.66 -3.53
N ALA A 519 -5.92 -44.30 -4.70
CA ALA A 519 -6.21 -45.73 -4.85
C ALA A 519 -5.25 -46.69 -4.10
N THR A 520 -4.08 -46.20 -3.67
CA THR A 520 -3.05 -46.99 -2.98
C THR A 520 -2.72 -46.51 -1.57
N ALA A 521 -3.34 -45.43 -1.09
CA ALA A 521 -3.21 -45.04 0.31
C ALA A 521 -4.14 -45.94 1.16
N LEU A 522 -3.56 -46.95 1.82
CA LEU A 522 -4.26 -47.94 2.66
C LEU A 522 -4.86 -47.39 3.98
N SER A 523 -4.91 -46.08 4.22
CA SER A 523 -5.24 -45.57 5.56
C SER A 523 -5.85 -44.17 5.57
N GLY A 524 -7.00 -43.99 4.95
CA GLY A 524 -7.88 -42.88 5.26
C GLY A 524 -9.30 -43.40 5.32
N GLY A 525 -9.77 -43.77 6.52
CA GLY A 525 -11.16 -44.22 6.77
C GLY A 525 -12.21 -43.13 6.55
N GLY A 526 -12.01 -42.25 5.56
CA GLY A 526 -12.87 -41.16 5.19
C GLY A 526 -14.07 -41.61 4.38
N SER A 527 -15.05 -40.71 4.26
CA SER A 527 -16.33 -41.01 3.61
C SER A 527 -16.30 -40.90 2.08
N VAL A 528 -15.17 -40.54 1.47
CA VAL A 528 -15.05 -40.35 0.01
C VAL A 528 -14.19 -41.43 -0.66
N ALA A 529 -14.64 -41.93 -1.81
CA ALA A 529 -13.92 -42.95 -2.59
C ALA A 529 -12.99 -42.31 -3.65
N SER A 530 -11.85 -42.94 -3.93
CA SER A 530 -10.93 -42.51 -5.01
C SER A 530 -10.36 -43.71 -5.74
N THR A 531 -10.38 -43.65 -7.07
CA THR A 531 -9.74 -44.64 -7.95
C THR A 531 -8.45 -44.14 -8.58
N VAL A 532 -8.05 -42.91 -8.29
CA VAL A 532 -6.86 -42.30 -8.88
C VAL A 532 -5.65 -42.49 -7.98
N TRP A 533 -4.58 -43.00 -8.56
CA TRP A 533 -3.32 -43.29 -7.89
C TRP A 533 -2.47 -42.02 -7.79
N LEU A 534 -1.89 -41.71 -6.62
CA LEU A 534 -1.01 -40.54 -6.39
C LEU A 534 -1.47 -39.22 -7.04
N LYS A 535 -2.70 -38.78 -6.80
CA LYS A 535 -3.29 -37.65 -7.55
C LYS A 535 -2.48 -36.34 -7.51
N ALA A 536 -1.69 -36.07 -6.46
CA ALA A 536 -0.82 -34.90 -6.42
C ALA A 536 0.26 -34.92 -7.52
N PHE A 537 0.83 -36.09 -7.80
CA PHE A 537 1.85 -36.28 -8.83
C PHE A 537 1.24 -36.22 -10.23
N ASP A 538 0.04 -36.80 -10.39
CA ASP A 538 -0.74 -36.64 -11.62
C ASP A 538 -1.08 -35.18 -11.91
N ASP A 539 -1.58 -34.44 -10.91
CA ASP A 539 -1.86 -33.00 -11.07
C ASP A 539 -0.60 -32.22 -11.41
N LEU A 540 0.53 -32.54 -10.77
CA LEU A 540 1.81 -31.91 -11.08
C LEU A 540 2.23 -32.18 -12.53
N CYS A 541 2.08 -33.40 -13.04
CA CYS A 541 2.32 -33.73 -14.45
C CYS A 541 1.30 -33.06 -15.39
N GLU A 542 0.04 -33.00 -15.00
CA GLU A 542 -1.08 -32.45 -15.80
C GLU A 542 -0.89 -30.94 -15.99
N ASP A 543 -0.68 -30.22 -14.88
CA ASP A 543 -0.37 -28.79 -14.88
C ASP A 543 1.04 -28.50 -15.45
N SER A 544 1.86 -29.54 -15.67
CA SER A 544 3.12 -29.43 -16.43
C SER A 544 2.95 -29.64 -17.95
N GLY A 545 1.73 -29.89 -18.43
CA GLY A 545 1.46 -30.24 -19.82
C GLY A 545 1.91 -31.65 -20.19
N GLN A 546 2.20 -32.48 -19.19
CA GLN A 546 2.81 -33.80 -19.34
C GLN A 546 1.85 -34.97 -19.02
N LYS A 547 0.56 -34.69 -18.88
CA LYS A 547 -0.53 -35.63 -18.55
C LYS A 547 -0.36 -36.27 -17.17
N GLU A 548 -0.32 -37.59 -17.06
CA GLU A 548 -0.35 -38.31 -15.77
C GLU A 548 1.06 -38.80 -15.37
N ALA A 549 1.28 -39.09 -14.09
CA ALA A 549 2.53 -39.68 -13.60
C ALA A 549 2.65 -41.16 -14.02
N VAL A 550 3.88 -41.63 -14.27
CA VAL A 550 4.16 -43.01 -14.72
C VAL A 550 4.57 -43.89 -13.55
N VAL A 551 3.98 -45.09 -13.51
CA VAL A 551 4.09 -46.05 -12.38
C VAL A 551 5.08 -47.20 -12.64
N LYS A 552 5.82 -47.20 -13.75
CA LYS A 552 6.58 -48.41 -14.12
C LYS A 552 7.83 -48.63 -13.23
N ASN A 553 7.71 -49.60 -12.32
CA ASN A 553 8.79 -50.34 -11.65
C ASN A 553 9.70 -49.54 -10.69
N LYS A 554 9.26 -48.41 -10.14
CA LYS A 554 10.00 -47.68 -9.09
C LYS A 554 9.38 -47.92 -7.72
N ASP A 555 10.22 -48.02 -6.69
CA ASP A 555 9.77 -48.00 -5.29
C ASP A 555 9.12 -46.63 -5.00
N THR A 556 7.80 -46.64 -4.89
CA THR A 556 6.97 -45.43 -4.79
C THR A 556 7.12 -44.76 -3.42
N SER A 557 7.70 -45.46 -2.43
CA SER A 557 8.09 -44.87 -1.15
C SER A 557 9.19 -43.79 -1.30
N LEU A 558 9.87 -43.76 -2.46
CA LEU A 558 10.90 -42.78 -2.80
C LEU A 558 10.37 -41.56 -3.56
N PHE A 559 9.10 -41.56 -3.99
CA PHE A 559 8.54 -40.45 -4.75
C PHE A 559 8.38 -39.22 -3.87
N ARG A 560 8.85 -38.08 -4.37
CA ARG A 560 8.80 -36.79 -3.67
C ARG A 560 8.27 -35.73 -4.63
N LEU A 561 7.20 -35.04 -4.27
CA LEU A 561 6.59 -34.00 -5.10
C LEU A 561 7.56 -32.82 -5.32
N ASN A 562 8.41 -32.54 -4.32
CA ASN A 562 9.46 -31.54 -4.42
C ASN A 562 10.76 -32.00 -5.10
N ASP A 563 10.84 -33.26 -5.56
CA ASP A 563 11.96 -33.77 -6.34
C ASP A 563 11.46 -34.52 -7.58
N ARG A 564 11.39 -33.79 -8.69
CA ARG A 564 10.93 -34.32 -9.99
C ARG A 564 11.84 -35.41 -10.56
N SER A 565 13.03 -35.67 -10.01
CA SER A 565 13.88 -36.79 -10.46
C SER A 565 13.38 -38.15 -9.96
N THR A 566 12.52 -38.15 -8.93
CA THR A 566 12.06 -39.38 -8.27
C THR A 566 10.93 -40.08 -9.02
N PHE A 567 10.24 -39.40 -9.94
CA PHE A 567 9.12 -39.95 -10.73
C PHE A 567 9.16 -39.43 -12.17
N ASP A 568 8.41 -40.08 -13.07
CA ASP A 568 8.30 -39.68 -14.48
C ASP A 568 6.86 -39.27 -14.81
N CYS A 569 6.69 -38.44 -15.85
CA CYS A 569 5.37 -38.16 -16.44
C CYS A 569 5.19 -38.93 -17.75
N SER A 570 3.93 -39.21 -18.11
CA SER A 570 3.57 -40.03 -19.28
C SER A 570 3.88 -39.36 -20.60
N VAL A 571 4.01 -38.04 -20.61
CA VAL A 571 4.53 -37.25 -21.73
C VAL A 571 5.86 -36.62 -21.34
N THR A 572 6.85 -36.72 -22.23
CA THR A 572 8.18 -36.13 -22.03
C THR A 572 8.11 -34.61 -22.10
N GLU A 573 9.07 -33.93 -21.48
CA GLU A 573 9.10 -32.46 -21.46
C GLU A 573 9.12 -31.83 -22.86
N ALA A 574 9.78 -32.49 -23.82
CA ALA A 574 9.88 -32.07 -25.21
C ALA A 574 8.54 -32.12 -25.99
N LYS A 575 7.54 -32.84 -25.46
CA LYS A 575 6.21 -33.00 -26.07
C LYS A 575 5.10 -32.42 -25.19
N ARG A 576 5.44 -31.60 -24.19
CA ARG A 576 4.44 -31.03 -23.30
C ARG A 576 3.45 -30.15 -24.06
N ASP A 577 2.21 -30.15 -23.61
CA ASP A 577 1.21 -29.18 -24.06
C ASP A 577 1.41 -27.84 -23.33
N ALA A 578 1.92 -26.84 -24.05
CA ALA A 578 2.14 -25.52 -23.50
C ALA A 578 0.83 -24.81 -23.10
N SER A 579 -0.32 -25.19 -23.69
CA SER A 579 -1.62 -24.58 -23.38
C SER A 579 -2.18 -24.98 -22.01
N ALA A 580 -1.65 -26.06 -21.41
CA ALA A 580 -2.01 -26.50 -20.07
C ALA A 580 -1.21 -25.78 -18.96
N LEU A 581 -0.13 -25.08 -19.32
CA LEU A 581 0.78 -24.45 -18.38
C LEU A 581 0.18 -23.19 -17.77
N LYS A 582 0.49 -22.95 -16.50
CA LYS A 582 0.20 -21.67 -15.84
C LYS A 582 1.13 -20.59 -16.35
N THR A 583 0.76 -19.34 -16.10
CA THR A 583 1.45 -18.17 -16.65
C THR A 583 2.03 -17.30 -15.55
N ALA A 584 3.14 -16.64 -15.86
CA ALA A 584 3.79 -15.68 -14.96
C ALA A 584 4.48 -14.58 -15.75
N VAL A 585 4.88 -13.51 -15.07
CA VAL A 585 5.79 -12.49 -15.62
C VAL A 585 7.02 -12.35 -14.73
N VAL A 586 8.10 -11.85 -15.32
CA VAL A 586 9.29 -11.44 -14.58
C VAL A 586 9.21 -9.93 -14.36
N GLY A 587 9.22 -9.50 -13.11
CA GLY A 587 9.28 -8.10 -12.70
C GLY A 587 10.70 -7.66 -12.32
N PRO A 588 10.84 -6.45 -11.74
CA PRO A 588 12.12 -5.90 -11.31
C PRO A 588 12.90 -6.87 -10.41
N PHE A 589 14.22 -6.85 -10.54
CA PHE A 589 15.15 -7.75 -9.81
C PHE A 589 14.93 -9.26 -10.09
N GLY A 590 14.31 -9.61 -11.22
CA GLY A 590 14.05 -11.01 -11.58
C GLY A 590 12.91 -11.66 -10.79
N ARG A 591 12.07 -10.86 -10.12
CA ARG A 591 10.98 -11.39 -9.28
C ARG A 591 9.87 -11.98 -10.15
N LEU A 592 9.44 -13.19 -9.83
CA LEU A 592 8.38 -13.88 -10.56
C LEU A 592 7.01 -13.53 -9.97
N TYR A 593 6.07 -13.13 -10.81
CA TYR A 593 4.68 -12.85 -10.43
C TYR A 593 3.74 -13.73 -11.24
N LEU A 594 2.91 -14.54 -10.58
CA LEU A 594 1.95 -15.39 -11.26
C LEU A 594 0.87 -14.55 -11.93
N THR A 595 0.53 -14.83 -13.17
CA THR A 595 -0.64 -14.24 -13.83
C THR A 595 -1.81 -15.22 -13.82
N ASP A 596 -1.52 -16.52 -13.83
CA ASP A 596 -2.47 -17.60 -13.58
C ASP A 596 -1.85 -18.65 -12.63
N GLY A 597 -2.69 -19.48 -12.01
CA GLY A 597 -2.27 -20.68 -11.31
C GLY A 597 -2.22 -20.57 -9.78
N HIS A 598 -2.72 -19.51 -9.16
CA HIS A 598 -2.64 -19.32 -7.70
C HIS A 598 -3.28 -20.48 -6.91
N HIS A 599 -4.40 -21.04 -7.39
CA HIS A 599 -5.00 -22.25 -6.82
C HIS A 599 -4.15 -23.50 -7.03
N THR A 600 -3.58 -23.70 -8.24
CA THR A 600 -2.69 -24.84 -8.54
C THR A 600 -1.44 -24.79 -7.67
N PHE A 601 -0.77 -23.65 -7.64
CA PHE A 601 0.46 -23.44 -6.88
C PHE A 601 0.20 -23.58 -5.37
N SER A 602 -0.91 -23.02 -4.87
CA SER A 602 -1.30 -23.22 -3.46
C SER A 602 -1.66 -24.68 -3.16
N SER A 603 -2.33 -25.39 -4.07
CA SER A 603 -2.67 -26.80 -3.87
C SER A 603 -1.41 -27.68 -3.80
N LEU A 604 -0.43 -27.44 -4.68
CA LEU A 604 0.83 -28.18 -4.68
C LEU A 604 1.74 -27.80 -3.51
N TRP A 605 1.69 -26.54 -3.04
CA TRP A 605 2.38 -26.12 -1.81
C TRP A 605 1.90 -26.92 -0.59
N GLU A 606 0.57 -27.04 -0.44
CA GLU A 606 -0.08 -27.72 0.69
C GLU A 606 -0.12 -29.26 0.55
N ALA A 607 0.25 -29.77 -0.62
CA ALA A 607 0.18 -31.20 -0.91
C ALA A 607 1.14 -32.02 -0.04
N PRO A 608 0.78 -33.25 0.35
CA PRO A 608 1.72 -34.19 0.95
C PRO A 608 2.91 -34.41 0.01
N ASN A 609 4.13 -34.35 0.53
CA ASN A 609 5.33 -34.51 -0.28
C ASN A 609 5.52 -35.96 -0.77
N SER A 610 4.97 -36.93 -0.05
CA SER A 610 4.98 -38.36 -0.41
C SER A 610 3.55 -38.91 -0.47
N GLN A 611 3.39 -40.18 -0.88
CA GLN A 611 2.12 -40.87 -1.10
C GLN A 611 1.04 -40.60 -0.04
N GLY A 612 0.19 -39.58 -0.27
CA GLY A 612 -0.93 -39.21 0.60
C GLY A 612 -0.57 -38.85 2.04
N ALA A 613 0.72 -38.77 2.38
CA ALA A 613 1.21 -38.67 3.76
C ALA A 613 2.57 -37.95 3.81
N GLY A 614 2.99 -37.60 5.04
CA GLY A 614 4.27 -36.95 5.31
C GLY A 614 4.17 -35.43 5.37
N ALA A 615 5.33 -34.77 5.42
CA ALA A 615 5.43 -33.32 5.42
C ALA A 615 4.86 -32.69 4.14
N ILE A 616 4.46 -31.42 4.20
CA ILE A 616 4.04 -30.64 3.04
C ILE A 616 5.20 -30.50 2.03
N ALA A 617 4.89 -30.48 0.74
CA ALA A 617 5.88 -30.37 -0.33
C ALA A 617 6.54 -28.97 -0.38
N GLY A 618 5.73 -27.92 -0.16
CA GLY A 618 6.18 -26.56 0.10
C GLY A 618 6.94 -25.88 -1.04
N ALA A 619 7.79 -24.91 -0.66
CA ALA A 619 8.40 -23.92 -1.56
C ALA A 619 9.26 -24.50 -2.70
N THR A 620 9.84 -25.69 -2.51
CA THR A 620 10.83 -26.26 -3.43
C THR A 620 10.21 -27.01 -4.60
N VAL A 621 8.89 -27.23 -4.60
CA VAL A 621 8.18 -27.86 -5.74
C VAL A 621 8.47 -27.06 -7.01
N LYS A 622 8.79 -27.78 -8.10
CA LYS A 622 9.15 -27.19 -9.38
C LYS A 622 8.01 -27.29 -10.38
N MET A 623 7.65 -26.16 -10.96
CA MET A 623 6.56 -26.05 -11.94
C MET A 623 7.04 -25.34 -13.21
N PRO A 624 6.72 -25.84 -14.39
CA PRO A 624 6.84 -25.08 -15.63
C PRO A 624 5.76 -24.00 -15.71
N VAL A 625 6.12 -22.82 -16.18
CA VAL A 625 5.19 -21.74 -16.53
C VAL A 625 5.54 -21.14 -17.88
N VAL A 626 4.57 -20.55 -18.56
CA VAL A 626 4.83 -19.67 -19.71
C VAL A 626 5.06 -18.25 -19.20
N ILE A 627 6.18 -17.65 -19.60
CA ILE A 627 6.52 -16.27 -19.22
C ILE A 627 5.81 -15.30 -20.17
N LYS A 628 4.80 -14.57 -19.70
CA LYS A 628 4.02 -13.63 -20.53
C LYS A 628 4.74 -12.31 -20.80
N GLY A 629 5.76 -11.99 -20.00
CA GLY A 629 6.51 -10.75 -20.13
C GLY A 629 7.72 -10.73 -19.21
N ASN A 630 8.74 -9.96 -19.61
CA ASN A 630 9.93 -9.71 -18.81
C ASN A 630 10.15 -8.20 -18.69
N TYR A 631 9.94 -7.68 -17.49
CA TYR A 631 9.93 -6.27 -17.11
C TYR A 631 11.02 -5.97 -16.08
N LYS A 632 12.10 -6.74 -16.06
CA LYS A 632 13.19 -6.62 -15.07
C LYS A 632 13.84 -5.23 -15.00
N ASP A 633 13.79 -4.47 -16.10
CA ASP A 633 14.41 -3.14 -16.23
C ASP A 633 13.45 -2.00 -15.86
N GLN A 634 12.19 -2.30 -15.53
CA GLN A 634 11.23 -1.29 -15.11
C GLN A 634 11.44 -0.92 -13.64
N SER A 635 11.03 0.30 -13.28
CA SER A 635 10.86 0.71 -11.88
C SER A 635 9.68 -0.03 -11.23
N ASN A 636 9.55 -0.03 -9.91
CA ASN A 636 8.39 -0.71 -9.28
C ASN A 636 7.07 -0.05 -9.70
N ALA A 637 7.00 1.29 -9.74
CA ALA A 637 5.80 2.00 -10.16
C ALA A 637 5.43 1.68 -11.61
N ALA A 638 6.39 1.71 -12.55
CA ALA A 638 6.14 1.39 -13.95
C ALA A 638 5.73 -0.08 -14.14
N PHE A 639 6.37 -1.00 -13.41
CA PHE A 639 6.02 -2.42 -13.43
C PHE A 639 4.56 -2.64 -13.02
N TRP A 640 4.12 -2.08 -11.90
CA TRP A 640 2.75 -2.28 -11.44
C TRP A 640 1.70 -1.57 -12.31
N ARG A 641 2.03 -0.43 -12.93
CA ARG A 641 1.18 0.15 -13.99
C ARG A 641 1.04 -0.80 -15.17
N THR A 642 2.15 -1.41 -15.62
CA THR A 642 2.14 -2.42 -16.70
C THR A 642 1.26 -3.61 -16.32
N MET A 643 1.39 -4.12 -15.09
CA MET A 643 0.57 -5.21 -14.58
C MET A 643 -0.93 -4.87 -14.55
N ARG A 644 -1.30 -3.67 -14.11
CA ARG A 644 -2.70 -3.19 -14.13
C ARG A 644 -3.22 -3.06 -15.56
N ALA A 645 -2.47 -2.42 -16.44
CA ALA A 645 -2.86 -2.20 -17.84
C ALA A 645 -3.05 -3.53 -18.61
N ALA A 646 -2.23 -4.54 -18.29
CA ALA A 646 -2.32 -5.88 -18.87
C ALA A 646 -3.42 -6.76 -18.23
N ASN A 647 -4.13 -6.27 -17.20
CA ASN A 647 -5.07 -7.06 -16.39
C ASN A 647 -4.43 -8.32 -15.77
N TYR A 648 -3.19 -8.21 -15.32
CA TYR A 648 -2.44 -9.29 -14.66
C TYR A 648 -2.52 -9.27 -13.13
N VAL A 649 -3.37 -8.41 -12.57
CA VAL A 649 -3.57 -8.28 -11.12
C VAL A 649 -5.04 -8.16 -10.76
N TRP A 650 -5.39 -8.76 -9.63
CA TRP A 650 -6.66 -8.58 -8.94
C TRP A 650 -6.41 -7.82 -7.65
N LEU A 651 -6.61 -6.51 -7.64
CA LEU A 651 -6.30 -5.64 -6.50
C LEU A 651 -7.53 -5.36 -5.64
N LYS A 652 -8.26 -6.42 -5.28
CA LYS A 652 -9.47 -6.33 -4.47
C LYS A 652 -9.63 -7.52 -3.53
N THR A 653 -9.91 -7.26 -2.26
CA THR A 653 -10.15 -8.29 -1.24
C THR A 653 -11.55 -8.90 -1.35
N PRO A 654 -11.82 -10.06 -0.71
CA PRO A 654 -13.10 -10.77 -0.83
C PRO A 654 -14.33 -9.93 -0.40
N ASP A 655 -14.14 -9.03 0.56
CA ASP A 655 -15.18 -8.09 1.00
C ASP A 655 -15.46 -6.98 -0.01
N GLY A 656 -14.69 -6.90 -1.10
CA GLY A 656 -14.84 -5.93 -2.19
C GLY A 656 -13.98 -4.68 -2.02
N LYS A 657 -13.13 -4.60 -0.99
CA LYS A 657 -12.27 -3.42 -0.77
C LYS A 657 -11.11 -3.41 -1.75
N ALA A 658 -10.88 -2.26 -2.38
CA ALA A 658 -9.70 -2.03 -3.18
C ALA A 658 -8.43 -2.10 -2.30
N ILE A 659 -7.36 -2.62 -2.88
CA ILE A 659 -6.02 -2.64 -2.28
C ILE A 659 -5.00 -2.14 -3.31
N THR A 660 -3.76 -1.93 -2.89
CA THR A 660 -2.67 -1.63 -3.80
C THR A 660 -1.72 -2.82 -3.91
N PRO A 661 -0.81 -2.83 -4.90
CA PRO A 661 0.12 -3.93 -5.08
C PRO A 661 0.97 -4.28 -3.85
N VAL A 662 1.27 -3.31 -2.99
CA VAL A 662 2.05 -3.54 -1.76
C VAL A 662 1.30 -4.35 -0.70
N ASP A 663 -0.03 -4.43 -0.80
CA ASP A 663 -0.88 -5.21 0.08
C ASP A 663 -1.04 -6.67 -0.39
N LEU A 664 -0.52 -7.02 -1.57
CA LEU A 664 -0.53 -8.39 -2.07
C LEU A 664 0.33 -9.31 -1.19
N PRO A 665 -0.09 -10.56 -0.97
CA PRO A 665 0.71 -11.54 -0.25
C PRO A 665 2.05 -11.79 -0.94
N ALA A 666 3.09 -12.07 -0.15
CA ALA A 666 4.42 -12.30 -0.69
C ALA A 666 4.62 -13.70 -1.29
N GLN A 667 3.75 -14.66 -0.93
CA GLN A 667 3.85 -16.07 -1.31
C GLN A 667 2.45 -16.70 -1.47
N VAL A 668 2.37 -17.71 -2.32
CA VAL A 668 1.20 -18.61 -2.45
C VAL A 668 1.09 -19.57 -1.26
N GLY A 669 -0.04 -20.26 -1.11
CA GLY A 669 -0.33 -21.15 0.01
C GLY A 669 -1.32 -20.55 1.00
N LEU A 670 -2.05 -21.41 1.72
CA LEU A 670 -3.16 -21.00 2.59
C LEU A 670 -2.66 -20.23 3.82
N SER A 671 -1.50 -20.60 4.34
CA SER A 671 -0.91 -19.97 5.53
C SER A 671 -0.05 -18.73 5.21
N ASN A 672 0.09 -18.36 3.94
CA ASN A 672 1.04 -17.35 3.47
C ASN A 672 0.41 -16.00 3.10
N GLY A 673 -0.82 -15.76 3.56
CA GLY A 673 -1.50 -14.46 3.48
C GLY A 673 -2.57 -14.34 2.39
N LEU A 674 -2.74 -15.35 1.53
CA LEU A 674 -3.89 -15.43 0.63
C LEU A 674 -5.17 -15.65 1.44
N GLN A 675 -6.11 -14.73 1.35
CA GLN A 675 -7.41 -14.83 2.02
C GLN A 675 -8.32 -15.86 1.34
N ASP A 676 -9.34 -16.32 2.07
CA ASP A 676 -10.43 -17.10 1.49
C ASP A 676 -11.46 -16.18 0.84
N ASP A 677 -11.80 -16.46 -0.41
CA ASP A 677 -12.93 -15.86 -1.11
C ASP A 677 -13.98 -16.93 -1.42
N ALA A 678 -15.05 -16.93 -0.62
CA ALA A 678 -16.14 -17.91 -0.73
C ALA A 678 -16.92 -17.80 -2.04
N TYR A 679 -17.03 -16.60 -2.64
CA TYR A 679 -17.65 -16.46 -3.96
C TYR A 679 -16.72 -17.03 -5.04
N ARG A 680 -15.41 -16.77 -4.94
CA ARG A 680 -14.43 -17.39 -5.84
C ARG A 680 -14.45 -18.91 -5.75
N ALA A 681 -14.66 -19.47 -4.55
CA ALA A 681 -14.85 -20.91 -4.36
C ALA A 681 -16.17 -21.41 -4.96
N LEU A 682 -17.28 -20.71 -4.68
CA LEU A 682 -18.60 -21.02 -5.24
C LEU A 682 -18.56 -21.12 -6.77
N VAL A 683 -18.01 -20.12 -7.45
CA VAL A 683 -17.95 -20.07 -8.92
C VAL A 683 -17.14 -21.24 -9.50
N TYR A 684 -16.13 -21.76 -8.79
CA TYR A 684 -15.44 -22.96 -9.26
C TYR A 684 -16.38 -24.17 -9.40
N TYR A 685 -17.37 -24.29 -8.51
CA TYR A 685 -18.37 -25.34 -8.52
C TYR A 685 -19.56 -25.07 -9.45
N THR A 686 -19.71 -23.85 -9.97
CA THR A 686 -20.72 -23.54 -11.00
C THR A 686 -20.24 -23.84 -12.43
N ARG A 687 -18.97 -24.25 -12.61
CA ARG A 687 -18.42 -24.66 -13.91
C ARG A 687 -19.18 -25.86 -14.48
N ASP A 688 -19.53 -25.76 -15.76
CA ASP A 688 -20.38 -26.68 -16.52
C ASP A 688 -21.81 -26.84 -15.95
N VAL A 689 -22.17 -26.06 -14.92
CA VAL A 689 -23.52 -25.99 -14.34
C VAL A 689 -24.24 -24.70 -14.75
N GLY A 690 -23.57 -23.56 -14.57
CA GLY A 690 -24.09 -22.23 -14.93
C GLY A 690 -23.27 -21.51 -16.02
N TYR A 691 -21.98 -21.84 -16.14
CA TYR A 691 -21.10 -21.31 -17.18
C TYR A 691 -20.02 -22.33 -17.56
N ALA A 692 -19.45 -22.23 -18.75
CA ALA A 692 -18.28 -22.98 -19.19
C ALA A 692 -17.15 -22.00 -19.54
N PRO A 693 -15.95 -22.10 -18.94
CA PRO A 693 -14.84 -21.19 -19.27
C PRO A 693 -14.57 -21.17 -20.78
N PRO A 694 -14.53 -20.00 -21.43
CA PRO A 694 -14.26 -19.93 -22.85
C PRO A 694 -12.81 -20.37 -23.15
N PRO A 695 -12.50 -20.88 -24.36
CA PRO A 695 -11.16 -21.35 -24.72
C PRO A 695 -10.06 -20.30 -24.52
N LYS A 696 -10.40 -19.01 -24.62
CA LYS A 696 -9.56 -17.87 -24.26
C LYS A 696 -10.19 -17.14 -23.09
N SER A 697 -10.11 -17.74 -21.91
CA SER A 697 -10.63 -17.14 -20.68
C SER A 697 -9.84 -15.88 -20.32
N PRO A 698 -10.53 -14.75 -20.03
CA PRO A 698 -9.92 -13.63 -19.35
C PRO A 698 -9.25 -14.05 -18.04
N GLU A 699 -8.15 -13.38 -17.69
CA GLU A 699 -7.56 -13.52 -16.36
C GLU A 699 -8.60 -13.16 -15.30
N PHE A 700 -8.62 -13.89 -14.18
CA PHE A 700 -9.58 -13.68 -13.08
C PHE A 700 -11.07 -13.87 -13.44
N LEU A 701 -11.41 -14.59 -14.52
CA LEU A 701 -12.80 -14.88 -14.96
C LEU A 701 -13.76 -15.19 -13.79
N GLU A 702 -13.39 -16.10 -12.90
CA GLU A 702 -14.24 -16.51 -11.77
C GLU A 702 -14.49 -15.39 -10.75
N PHE A 703 -13.54 -14.47 -10.58
CA PHE A 703 -13.74 -13.34 -9.68
C PHE A 703 -14.78 -12.36 -10.23
N TYR A 704 -14.78 -12.10 -11.54
CA TYR A 704 -15.80 -11.26 -12.16
C TYR A 704 -17.21 -11.85 -11.99
N TRP A 705 -17.34 -13.16 -12.15
CA TRP A 705 -18.59 -13.87 -11.86
C TRP A 705 -18.97 -13.80 -10.37
N GLY A 706 -18.00 -13.97 -9.48
CA GLY A 706 -18.22 -13.87 -8.03
C GLY A 706 -18.72 -12.49 -7.60
N ASP A 707 -18.10 -11.43 -8.12
CA ASP A 707 -18.56 -10.05 -7.92
C ASP A 707 -19.96 -9.81 -8.46
N TRP A 708 -20.24 -10.31 -9.66
CA TRP A 708 -21.53 -10.15 -10.30
C TRP A 708 -22.65 -10.82 -9.49
N LEU A 709 -22.41 -12.03 -8.95
CA LEU A 709 -23.36 -12.72 -8.07
C LEU A 709 -23.61 -11.97 -6.75
N LYS A 710 -22.57 -11.34 -6.20
CA LYS A 710 -22.64 -10.56 -4.95
C LYS A 710 -23.35 -9.22 -5.14
N ALA A 711 -23.15 -8.58 -6.30
CA ALA A 711 -23.70 -7.26 -6.60
C ALA A 711 -25.22 -7.28 -6.82
N ALA A 712 -25.85 -6.12 -6.70
CA ALA A 712 -27.25 -5.95 -7.07
C ALA A 712 -27.42 -6.03 -8.61
N PRO A 713 -28.52 -6.62 -9.12
CA PRO A 713 -29.68 -7.12 -8.37
C PRO A 713 -29.56 -8.56 -7.84
N GLN A 714 -28.49 -9.30 -8.18
CA GLN A 714 -28.34 -10.72 -7.84
C GLN A 714 -28.33 -10.96 -6.33
N ASN A 715 -27.58 -10.14 -5.57
CA ASN A 715 -27.55 -10.11 -4.11
C ASN A 715 -27.48 -11.51 -3.46
N ILE A 716 -26.71 -12.45 -4.03
CA ILE A 716 -26.46 -13.74 -3.38
C ILE A 716 -25.71 -13.44 -2.08
N ASP A 717 -26.36 -13.59 -0.93
CA ASP A 717 -25.73 -13.47 0.39
C ASP A 717 -25.34 -14.86 0.89
N LEU A 718 -24.05 -15.17 0.76
CA LEU A 718 -23.51 -16.47 1.19
C LEU A 718 -23.64 -16.72 2.69
N SER A 719 -23.87 -15.70 3.52
CA SER A 719 -24.10 -15.90 4.96
C SER A 719 -25.44 -16.56 5.27
N THR A 720 -26.37 -16.59 4.30
CA THR A 720 -27.66 -17.27 4.41
C THR A 720 -27.61 -18.76 4.07
N TYR A 721 -26.45 -19.24 3.61
CA TYR A 721 -26.19 -20.64 3.27
C TYR A 721 -25.22 -21.26 4.28
N ASP A 722 -25.40 -22.54 4.58
CA ASP A 722 -24.42 -23.34 5.30
C ASP A 722 -23.46 -24.01 4.32
N LEU A 723 -22.37 -23.32 3.99
CA LEU A 723 -21.33 -23.81 3.09
C LEU A 723 -20.48 -24.94 3.68
N LYS A 724 -20.75 -25.37 4.93
CA LYS A 724 -20.07 -26.51 5.56
C LYS A 724 -20.86 -27.81 5.40
N THR A 725 -22.12 -27.73 5.01
CA THR A 725 -22.97 -28.90 4.78
C THR A 725 -23.34 -28.99 3.31
N LEU A 726 -23.46 -30.23 2.82
CA LEU A 726 -23.70 -30.48 1.40
C LEU A 726 -25.08 -29.95 0.98
N GLY A 727 -26.13 -30.31 1.73
CA GLY A 727 -27.52 -30.06 1.33
C GLY A 727 -27.97 -30.93 0.15
N ALA A 728 -29.28 -31.03 -0.06
CA ALA A 728 -29.88 -31.66 -1.24
C ALA A 728 -29.90 -30.71 -2.45
N GLY A 729 -29.82 -29.39 -2.20
CA GLY A 729 -29.75 -28.38 -3.25
C GLY A 729 -30.91 -28.49 -4.23
N ASN A 730 -32.13 -28.67 -3.74
CA ASN A 730 -33.37 -28.85 -4.53
C ASN A 730 -34.47 -27.84 -4.11
N GLY A 731 -34.08 -26.79 -3.39
CA GLY A 731 -34.95 -25.75 -2.85
C GLY A 731 -35.44 -26.01 -1.41
N THR A 732 -35.13 -27.18 -0.82
CA THR A 732 -35.65 -27.56 0.51
C THR A 732 -34.71 -27.26 1.67
N ASP A 733 -33.47 -26.87 1.39
CA ASP A 733 -32.44 -26.57 2.38
C ASP A 733 -31.61 -25.33 1.99
N LYS A 734 -30.61 -25.02 2.81
CA LYS A 734 -29.66 -23.92 2.60
C LYS A 734 -28.22 -24.41 2.59
N GLY A 735 -27.97 -25.67 2.21
CA GLY A 735 -26.63 -26.23 2.09
C GLY A 735 -25.88 -25.71 0.87
N TYR A 736 -24.62 -26.13 0.72
CA TYR A 736 -23.74 -25.65 -0.34
C TYR A 736 -24.26 -25.98 -1.75
N MET A 737 -24.86 -27.15 -1.96
CA MET A 737 -25.51 -27.50 -3.22
C MET A 737 -26.63 -26.53 -3.59
N GLN A 738 -27.34 -25.96 -2.61
CA GLN A 738 -28.34 -24.92 -2.88
C GLN A 738 -27.69 -23.62 -3.34
N ALA A 739 -26.60 -23.20 -2.70
CA ALA A 739 -25.86 -21.99 -3.12
C ALA A 739 -25.35 -22.12 -4.57
N ILE A 740 -24.84 -23.30 -4.93
CA ILE A 740 -24.37 -23.60 -6.30
C ILE A 740 -25.52 -23.54 -7.28
N ARG A 741 -26.67 -24.15 -6.96
CA ARG A 741 -27.86 -24.08 -7.82
C ARG A 741 -28.29 -22.64 -8.06
N ASP A 742 -28.48 -21.88 -6.99
CA ASP A 742 -29.01 -20.52 -7.05
C ASP A 742 -28.07 -19.62 -7.88
N ALA A 743 -26.76 -19.71 -7.64
CA ALA A 743 -25.76 -18.97 -8.40
C ALA A 743 -25.72 -19.40 -9.88
N SER A 744 -25.72 -20.71 -10.17
CA SER A 744 -25.72 -21.22 -11.53
C SER A 744 -26.97 -20.84 -12.30
N GLN A 745 -28.14 -20.84 -11.66
CA GLN A 745 -29.39 -20.45 -12.30
C GLN A 745 -29.34 -18.97 -12.71
N LEU A 746 -28.84 -18.08 -11.84
CA LEU A 746 -28.63 -16.68 -12.18
C LEU A 746 -27.68 -16.53 -13.38
N MET A 747 -26.60 -17.30 -13.45
CA MET A 747 -25.67 -17.27 -14.59
C MET A 747 -26.33 -17.69 -15.90
N VAL A 748 -27.16 -18.74 -15.89
CA VAL A 748 -27.91 -19.22 -17.06
C VAL A 748 -28.94 -18.19 -17.52
N ASP A 749 -29.60 -17.54 -16.56
CA ASP A 749 -30.66 -16.56 -16.82
C ASP A 749 -30.12 -15.18 -17.21
N ALA A 750 -28.82 -14.95 -17.07
CA ALA A 750 -28.18 -13.70 -17.45
C ALA A 750 -28.35 -13.46 -18.96
N ALA A 751 -28.91 -12.31 -19.34
CA ALA A 751 -29.02 -11.94 -20.74
C ALA A 751 -27.62 -11.93 -21.39
N PRO A 752 -27.45 -12.37 -22.66
CA PRO A 752 -26.13 -12.52 -23.29
C PRO A 752 -25.23 -11.27 -23.23
N ALA A 753 -25.84 -10.08 -23.28
CA ALA A 753 -25.15 -8.78 -23.24
C ALA A 753 -24.94 -8.24 -21.82
N THR A 754 -25.34 -8.96 -20.76
CA THR A 754 -25.18 -8.55 -19.36
C THR A 754 -23.70 -8.34 -19.06
N PRO A 755 -23.27 -7.16 -18.59
CA PRO A 755 -21.88 -6.92 -18.21
C PRO A 755 -21.47 -7.78 -17.02
N ILE A 756 -20.34 -8.46 -17.12
CA ILE A 756 -19.73 -9.27 -16.07
C ILE A 756 -18.37 -8.64 -15.72
N GLY A 757 -18.39 -7.66 -14.82
CA GLY A 757 -17.22 -6.85 -14.46
C GLY A 757 -17.15 -5.51 -15.19
N GLY A 758 -16.02 -4.81 -15.05
CA GLY A 758 -15.84 -3.43 -15.52
C GLY A 758 -15.35 -3.28 -16.97
N ASN A 759 -15.02 -4.37 -17.65
CA ASN A 759 -14.58 -4.33 -19.05
C ASN A 759 -15.79 -4.46 -19.99
N ALA A 760 -15.95 -3.53 -20.92
CA ALA A 760 -17.08 -3.50 -21.85
C ALA A 760 -17.21 -4.77 -22.71
N SER A 761 -16.10 -5.49 -22.94
CA SER A 761 -16.09 -6.75 -23.71
C SER A 761 -16.46 -7.98 -22.87
N TYR A 762 -16.56 -7.86 -21.54
CA TYR A 762 -16.93 -8.96 -20.65
C TYR A 762 -18.45 -8.96 -20.48
N THR A 763 -19.12 -9.74 -21.31
CA THR A 763 -20.55 -10.00 -21.24
C THR A 763 -20.81 -11.42 -20.78
N ALA A 764 -22.01 -11.74 -20.31
CA ALA A 764 -22.37 -13.09 -19.92
C ALA A 764 -22.02 -14.11 -21.02
N GLN A 765 -22.28 -13.78 -22.29
CA GLN A 765 -21.92 -14.62 -23.43
C GLN A 765 -20.40 -14.80 -23.60
N THR A 766 -19.61 -13.71 -23.58
CA THR A 766 -18.16 -13.82 -23.77
C THR A 766 -17.45 -14.42 -22.56
N MET A 767 -18.08 -14.37 -21.39
CA MET A 767 -17.63 -14.95 -20.13
C MET A 767 -18.15 -16.38 -19.90
N GLY A 768 -18.82 -16.95 -20.90
CA GLY A 768 -19.13 -18.38 -20.97
C GLY A 768 -20.43 -18.83 -20.29
N ALA A 769 -21.36 -17.92 -19.99
CA ALA A 769 -22.69 -18.30 -19.48
C ALA A 769 -23.34 -19.36 -20.38
N LEU A 770 -23.94 -20.39 -19.77
CA LEU A 770 -24.65 -21.41 -20.53
C LEU A 770 -25.97 -20.83 -21.06
N THR A 771 -26.25 -21.02 -22.35
CA THR A 771 -27.46 -20.46 -22.97
C THR A 771 -28.64 -21.42 -22.81
N GLY A 772 -29.60 -21.05 -21.95
CA GLY A 772 -30.93 -21.64 -21.88
C GLY A 772 -31.04 -23.04 -21.27
N ALA A 773 -29.95 -23.62 -20.77
CA ALA A 773 -29.97 -24.92 -20.11
C ALA A 773 -29.02 -24.98 -18.91
N PHE A 774 -29.58 -25.31 -17.75
CA PHE A 774 -28.85 -25.65 -16.54
C PHE A 774 -28.10 -26.97 -16.71
N GLY A 775 -26.82 -27.00 -16.34
CA GLY A 775 -25.95 -28.17 -16.43
C GLY A 775 -26.24 -29.24 -15.37
N THR A 776 -27.40 -29.88 -15.49
CA THR A 776 -27.93 -30.85 -14.50
C THR A 776 -26.97 -32.01 -14.24
N LYS A 777 -26.31 -32.52 -15.28
CA LYS A 777 -25.34 -33.61 -15.13
C LYS A 777 -24.15 -33.18 -14.27
N ALA A 778 -23.53 -32.05 -14.58
CA ALA A 778 -22.38 -31.55 -13.83
C ALA A 778 -22.77 -31.25 -12.37
N PHE A 779 -23.97 -30.70 -12.15
CA PHE A 779 -24.50 -30.42 -10.81
C PHE A 779 -24.62 -31.70 -9.97
N ASN A 780 -25.25 -32.74 -10.52
CA ASN A 780 -25.44 -34.01 -9.82
C ASN A 780 -24.13 -34.79 -9.59
N GLU A 781 -23.04 -34.46 -10.28
CA GLU A 781 -21.72 -35.08 -10.08
C GLU A 781 -20.91 -34.40 -8.96
N LEU A 782 -21.39 -33.30 -8.36
CA LEU A 782 -20.64 -32.56 -7.35
C LEU A 782 -20.64 -33.22 -5.97
N ASP A 783 -21.74 -33.86 -5.59
CA ASP A 783 -22.05 -34.30 -4.22
C ASP A 783 -21.84 -35.80 -3.97
N ASP A 784 -21.64 -36.60 -5.02
CA ASP A 784 -21.51 -38.05 -4.91
C ASP A 784 -20.26 -38.48 -4.13
N ALA A 785 -20.42 -38.81 -2.84
CA ALA A 785 -19.31 -39.20 -1.98
C ALA A 785 -18.77 -40.61 -2.29
N LYS A 786 -19.61 -41.53 -2.78
CA LYS A 786 -19.24 -42.94 -3.04
C LYS A 786 -20.04 -43.47 -4.23
N PRO A 787 -19.62 -43.15 -5.46
CA PRO A 787 -20.33 -43.59 -6.65
C PRO A 787 -20.45 -45.12 -6.70
N VAL A 788 -21.67 -45.62 -6.94
CA VAL A 788 -22.02 -47.06 -6.93
C VAL A 788 -21.26 -47.86 -8.01
N ASP A 789 -20.72 -47.17 -9.02
CA ASP A 789 -20.01 -47.73 -10.17
C ASP A 789 -18.47 -47.67 -10.06
N GLY A 790 -17.94 -47.36 -8.88
CA GLY A 790 -16.49 -47.26 -8.66
C GLY A 790 -15.85 -46.00 -9.26
N LYS A 791 -16.64 -44.97 -9.61
CA LYS A 791 -16.10 -43.66 -10.01
C LYS A 791 -15.48 -42.90 -8.83
N LYS A 792 -14.70 -41.86 -9.16
CA LYS A 792 -14.17 -40.89 -8.20
C LYS A 792 -15.33 -40.08 -7.59
N ALA A 793 -15.23 -39.76 -6.30
CA ALA A 793 -16.21 -38.90 -5.64
C ALA A 793 -16.29 -37.51 -6.28
N GLY A 794 -17.42 -36.84 -6.06
CA GLY A 794 -17.69 -35.48 -6.50
C GLY A 794 -16.73 -34.46 -5.91
N LYS A 795 -16.50 -33.36 -6.63
CA LYS A 795 -15.50 -32.36 -6.23
C LYS A 795 -15.84 -31.72 -4.88
N LEU A 796 -17.12 -31.43 -4.65
CA LEU A 796 -17.57 -30.80 -3.42
C LEU A 796 -17.51 -31.77 -2.23
N ALA A 797 -17.83 -33.05 -2.46
CA ALA A 797 -17.71 -34.10 -1.44
C ALA A 797 -16.28 -34.18 -0.84
N TYR A 798 -15.24 -34.17 -1.69
CA TYR A 798 -13.85 -34.13 -1.22
C TYR A 798 -13.51 -32.86 -0.44
N ALA A 799 -14.00 -31.70 -0.89
CA ALA A 799 -13.71 -30.44 -0.22
C ALA A 799 -14.29 -30.40 1.19
N LEU A 800 -15.57 -30.79 1.34
CA LEU A 800 -16.26 -30.80 2.63
C LEU A 800 -15.66 -31.82 3.59
N GLU A 801 -15.28 -33.00 3.11
CA GLU A 801 -14.63 -34.02 3.94
C GLU A 801 -13.26 -33.54 4.43
N TYR A 802 -12.41 -33.01 3.53
CA TYR A 802 -11.12 -32.44 3.93
C TYR A 802 -11.30 -31.27 4.91
N ARG A 803 -12.27 -30.39 4.66
CA ARG A 803 -12.59 -29.27 5.55
C ARG A 803 -13.02 -29.74 6.95
N ALA A 804 -13.79 -30.81 7.04
CA ALA A 804 -14.22 -31.40 8.32
C ALA A 804 -13.02 -31.96 9.12
N SER A 805 -11.98 -32.46 8.44
CA SER A 805 -10.78 -32.99 9.11
C SER A 805 -10.02 -31.96 9.97
N PHE A 806 -10.11 -30.67 9.63
CA PHE A 806 -9.52 -29.60 10.45
C PHE A 806 -10.28 -29.33 11.75
N GLN A 807 -11.60 -29.54 11.75
CA GLN A 807 -12.44 -29.27 12.92
C GLN A 807 -12.28 -30.35 14.00
N ALA A 808 -11.94 -31.58 13.59
CA ALA A 808 -11.68 -32.70 14.50
C ALA A 808 -10.38 -32.57 15.31
N ILE A 809 -9.50 -31.62 14.98
CA ILE A 809 -8.19 -31.40 15.65
C ILE A 809 -8.27 -30.29 16.73
N THR A 810 -9.41 -29.60 16.85
CA THR A 810 -9.64 -28.71 18.00
C THR A 810 -10.32 -29.53 19.10
N PRO A 811 -9.66 -29.84 20.23
CA PRO A 811 -10.39 -30.40 21.36
C PRO A 811 -11.47 -29.39 21.74
N ALA A 812 -12.69 -29.87 21.94
CA ALA A 812 -13.74 -29.06 22.57
C ALA A 812 -13.15 -28.41 23.83
N LYS A 813 -13.22 -27.08 23.89
CA LYS A 813 -12.86 -26.31 25.09
C LYS A 813 -13.73 -26.70 26.27
#